data_AF-A0A931DS89-F1
#
_entry.id   AF-A0A931DS89-F1
#
_cell.length_a   1.000
_cell.length_b   1.000
_cell.length_c   1.000
_cell.angle_alpha   90.00
_cell.angle_beta   90.00
_cell.angle_gamma   90.00
#
_symmetry.space_group_name_H-M   'P 1'
#
loop_
_entity.id
_entity.type
_entity.pdbx_description
1 polymer ?
#
loop_
_entity_poly.entity_id
_entity_poly.type
_entity_poly.pdbx_seq_one_letter_code
_entity_poly.pdbx_strand_id
1 'polypeptide(L)'
;MDGDDVEVRAVGPGYPGLQLAKAFSTAETHEDEATRTRAEARVRQWEEILSGMAAGTLSIGTRAPVSGLPAWGTPEVARGGFATGRAAAGGPPLPHETATARRAGVPAERRALFYHHLSEAGLAELYALLDGGRYEITVPEEGALLAVAWLLRAGDRNAALAVLEEIEPFAGRLRFAPRPWAGDAPPPRGAETVHRASVGEVSRTLGARRPNRAVDTMNEALAVWNPFADELLAHWTATVRDGRVASLEPAGWRERGAALLERYRSLAERHTLCTKHRRPNANPAILRTALEEAVEGDGLRPRTRGLLQLAVDEMIARRGAPGTAGHTALRERQAAIAARPTLHALAQIVLARLSALPQDGGITEPERLTGPVTGEEALRTGVAEGTAIPRSLRGTVESALAAPLGTLVERGVVPSAEAMAELVPQLVAWTTAQAYRDEALRTLMAALYRAFRNRRSLLLLNLERQFQLNELPWVRAVHASRRAVRAGDREAQASALVRLGELALQGFPGTILPNTLVKELAALARAARLDVPFVEELAADIFMGTFSPKFARAALTAADLLEGTLYERYYGIDYAAVREAGDGAGRGRTEGPGSPGFAALCTARAGAVSNLYSVPANGMVIEQAQILTTHNLAALVHPIGVDPAPGWPELARRAFTTVCRLAGRLQHDPRPLGTVKDAAYAWRQTLFFLALCGLEDQIAVTAWIQDEARRHPDHVTARLAPVLAGLRHVLVGGSLDGGAPPGARRFLGWCGGLRHWILAPDYSPRTR
;
A
#
# COMPACT_ATOMS: atom_id res chain seq x y z
N MET A 1 -30.54 -40.37 12.67
CA MET A 1 -30.26 -39.35 13.69
C MET A 1 -28.89 -39.68 14.25
N ASP A 2 -27.87 -39.27 13.52
CA ASP A 2 -26.50 -39.12 14.04
C ASP A 2 -26.18 -37.65 13.78
N GLY A 3 -25.93 -36.91 14.84
CA GLY A 3 -25.53 -35.52 14.74
C GLY A 3 -24.14 -35.48 14.11
N ASP A 4 -24.05 -34.93 12.91
CA ASP A 4 -22.77 -34.44 12.39
C ASP A 4 -22.27 -33.38 13.38
N ASP A 5 -21.37 -33.79 14.28
CA ASP A 5 -20.53 -32.88 15.05
C ASP A 5 -19.79 -32.01 14.04
N VAL A 6 -20.24 -30.76 13.90
CA VAL A 6 -19.52 -29.73 13.16
C VAL A 6 -18.21 -29.51 13.90
N GLU A 7 -17.16 -30.21 13.48
CA GLU A 7 -15.82 -30.10 14.04
C GLU A 7 -15.41 -28.62 14.00
N VAL A 8 -15.40 -27.97 15.17
CA VAL A 8 -15.06 -26.56 15.31
C VAL A 8 -13.59 -26.41 14.92
N ARG A 9 -13.34 -25.85 13.73
CA ARG A 9 -11.97 -25.66 13.26
C ARG A 9 -11.28 -24.59 14.11
N ALA A 10 -10.15 -24.96 14.72
CA ALA A 10 -9.26 -24.06 15.44
C ALA A 10 -8.07 -23.64 14.56
N VAL A 11 -7.54 -22.43 14.79
CA VAL A 11 -6.34 -21.95 14.07
C VAL A 11 -5.09 -22.60 14.67
N GLY A 12 -4.36 -23.37 13.86
CA GLY A 12 -3.09 -23.98 14.25
C GLY A 12 -1.89 -23.00 14.26
N PRO A 13 -0.77 -23.35 14.93
CA PRO A 13 0.38 -22.46 15.10
C PRO A 13 1.28 -22.29 13.86
N GLY A 14 1.01 -23.01 12.76
CA GLY A 14 1.89 -23.07 11.60
C GLY A 14 2.13 -21.73 10.89
N TYR A 15 1.07 -20.93 10.65
CA TYR A 15 1.22 -19.60 10.03
C TYR A 15 1.99 -18.62 10.93
N PRO A 16 1.63 -18.44 12.22
CA PRO A 16 2.43 -17.65 13.16
C PRO A 16 3.90 -18.09 13.22
N GLY A 17 4.17 -19.40 13.29
CA GLY A 17 5.53 -19.94 13.28
C GLY A 17 6.33 -19.57 12.02
N LEU A 18 5.71 -19.62 10.84
CA LEU A 18 6.35 -19.20 9.59
C LEU A 18 6.64 -17.68 9.57
N GLN A 19 5.74 -16.86 10.11
CA GLN A 19 5.96 -15.40 10.18
C GLN A 19 7.07 -15.05 11.18
N LEU A 20 7.14 -15.77 12.30
CA LEU A 20 8.25 -15.67 13.26
C LEU A 20 9.59 -15.97 12.59
N ALA A 21 9.70 -17.10 11.89
CA ALA A 21 10.93 -17.49 11.19
C ALA A 21 11.37 -16.43 10.14
N LYS A 22 10.42 -15.86 9.39
CA LYS A 22 10.69 -14.76 8.45
C LYS A 22 11.18 -13.49 9.14
N ALA A 23 10.56 -13.13 10.25
CA ALA A 23 10.95 -11.95 11.03
C ALA A 23 12.35 -12.14 11.61
N PHE A 24 12.66 -13.33 12.14
CA PHE A 24 13.97 -13.69 12.68
C PHE A 24 15.07 -13.59 11.63
N SER A 25 14.88 -14.23 10.46
CA SER A 25 15.84 -14.13 9.35
C SER A 25 16.09 -12.68 8.91
N THR A 26 15.06 -11.83 8.91
CA THR A 26 15.22 -10.40 8.59
C THR A 26 16.01 -9.66 9.69
N ALA A 27 15.77 -9.98 10.96
CA ALA A 27 16.46 -9.35 12.08
C ALA A 27 17.96 -9.65 12.06
N GLU A 28 18.35 -10.87 11.68
CA GLU A 28 19.77 -11.26 11.63
C GLU A 28 20.51 -10.75 10.39
N THR A 29 19.86 -10.79 9.22
CA THR A 29 20.59 -10.67 7.93
C THR A 29 20.48 -9.30 7.25
N HIS A 30 19.56 -8.43 7.68
CA HIS A 30 19.30 -7.20 6.95
C HIS A 30 20.36 -6.12 7.21
N GLU A 31 20.84 -5.47 6.15
CA GLU A 31 21.94 -4.47 6.23
C GLU A 31 21.54 -3.20 6.99
N ASP A 32 20.30 -2.72 6.81
CA ASP A 32 19.75 -1.54 7.50
C ASP A 32 19.31 -1.83 8.94
N GLU A 33 19.89 -1.08 9.88
CA GLU A 33 19.64 -1.18 11.33
C GLU A 33 18.17 -0.91 11.70
N ALA A 34 17.54 0.12 11.11
CA ALA A 34 16.15 0.43 11.40
C ALA A 34 15.20 -0.70 10.95
N THR A 35 15.56 -1.41 9.89
CA THR A 35 14.82 -2.59 9.43
C THR A 35 15.06 -3.80 10.33
N ARG A 36 16.27 -4.00 10.87
CA ARG A 36 16.53 -5.02 11.90
C ARG A 36 15.70 -4.77 13.17
N THR A 37 15.70 -3.55 13.72
CA THR A 37 14.91 -3.22 14.91
C THR A 37 13.40 -3.45 14.71
N ARG A 38 12.87 -3.11 13.53
CA ARG A 38 11.47 -3.42 13.18
C ARG A 38 11.21 -4.92 13.03
N ALA A 39 12.20 -5.68 12.59
CA ALA A 39 12.10 -7.13 12.51
C ALA A 39 12.12 -7.78 13.90
N GLU A 40 12.98 -7.34 14.80
CA GLU A 40 13.02 -7.78 16.21
C GLU A 40 11.69 -7.50 16.94
N ALA A 41 11.08 -6.34 16.71
CA ALA A 41 9.76 -6.04 17.26
C ALA A 41 8.68 -7.01 16.75
N ARG A 42 8.77 -7.42 15.47
CA ARG A 42 7.88 -8.45 14.90
C ARG A 42 8.15 -9.84 15.47
N VAL A 43 9.41 -10.18 15.75
CA VAL A 43 9.78 -11.44 16.44
C VAL A 43 9.05 -11.53 17.78
N ARG A 44 9.24 -10.52 18.64
CA ARG A 44 8.56 -10.45 19.95
C ARG A 44 7.04 -10.53 19.83
N GLN A 45 6.46 -9.81 18.87
CA GLN A 45 5.01 -9.84 18.65
C GLN A 45 4.50 -11.25 18.27
N TRP A 46 5.21 -11.99 17.41
CA TRP A 46 4.80 -13.34 17.02
C TRP A 46 5.05 -14.38 18.12
N GLU A 47 6.09 -14.22 18.92
CA GLU A 47 6.31 -15.03 20.13
C GLU A 47 5.16 -14.84 21.13
N GLU A 48 4.76 -13.60 21.42
CA GLU A 48 3.63 -13.29 22.30
C GLU A 48 2.32 -13.94 21.81
N ILE A 49 2.06 -13.92 20.50
CA ILE A 49 0.90 -14.58 19.91
C ILE A 49 0.95 -16.10 20.13
N LEU A 50 2.08 -16.74 19.84
CA LEU A 50 2.24 -18.18 19.98
C LEU A 50 2.12 -18.62 21.45
N SER A 51 2.76 -17.89 22.38
CA SER A 51 2.65 -18.13 23.81
C SER A 51 1.23 -17.91 24.31
N GLY A 52 0.55 -16.86 23.85
CA GLY A 52 -0.84 -16.58 24.23
C GLY A 52 -1.82 -17.66 23.75
N MET A 53 -1.62 -18.20 22.54
CA MET A 53 -2.37 -19.33 22.02
C MET A 53 -2.12 -20.60 22.86
N ALA A 54 -0.85 -20.89 23.18
CA ALA A 54 -0.49 -22.06 23.99
C ALA A 54 -1.03 -21.98 25.42
N ALA A 55 -1.06 -20.78 26.00
CA ALA A 55 -1.58 -20.52 27.35
C ALA A 55 -3.11 -20.42 27.42
N GLY A 56 -3.83 -20.49 26.30
CA GLY A 56 -5.29 -20.33 26.25
C GLY A 56 -5.79 -18.91 26.54
N THR A 57 -4.90 -17.92 26.61
CA THR A 57 -5.26 -16.50 26.76
C THR A 57 -5.69 -15.86 25.45
N LEU A 58 -5.33 -16.51 24.32
CA LEU A 58 -5.75 -16.16 22.97
C LEU A 58 -6.55 -17.28 22.31
N SER A 59 -7.76 -16.97 21.86
CA SER A 59 -8.65 -17.85 21.11
C SER A 59 -8.82 -17.34 19.68
N ILE A 60 -7.77 -17.48 18.87
CA ILE A 60 -7.74 -17.01 17.47
C ILE A 60 -8.79 -17.77 16.63
N GLY A 61 -9.52 -17.03 15.77
CA GLY A 61 -10.63 -17.55 14.98
C GLY A 61 -12.00 -17.15 15.51
N THR A 62 -12.07 -16.48 16.66
CA THR A 62 -13.30 -16.04 17.32
C THR A 62 -13.47 -14.51 17.32
N ARG A 63 -14.70 -14.03 17.50
CA ARG A 63 -15.04 -12.60 17.61
C ARG A 63 -14.50 -11.90 18.86
N ALA A 64 -14.11 -12.65 19.89
CA ALA A 64 -13.56 -12.13 21.15
C ALA A 64 -12.27 -12.91 21.51
N PRO A 65 -11.18 -12.72 20.75
CA PRO A 65 -10.03 -13.61 20.81
C PRO A 65 -9.11 -13.38 22.00
N VAL A 66 -9.33 -12.34 22.81
CA VAL A 66 -8.46 -11.97 23.94
C VAL A 66 -9.23 -12.17 25.23
N SER A 67 -8.72 -13.05 26.11
CA SER A 67 -9.34 -13.29 27.42
C SER A 67 -9.41 -12.00 28.25
N GLY A 68 -10.56 -11.79 28.89
CA GLY A 68 -10.83 -10.60 29.72
C GLY A 68 -10.92 -9.28 28.95
N LEU A 69 -11.02 -9.30 27.62
CA LEU A 69 -11.38 -8.13 26.81
C LEU A 69 -12.80 -8.36 26.25
N PRO A 70 -13.72 -7.38 26.35
CA PRO A 70 -15.07 -7.56 25.84
C PRO A 70 -15.05 -7.57 24.30
N ALA A 71 -16.07 -8.16 23.68
CA ALA A 71 -16.14 -8.27 22.22
C ALA A 71 -16.12 -6.91 21.49
N TRP A 72 -16.57 -5.84 22.15
CA TRP A 72 -16.51 -4.48 21.62
C TRP A 72 -15.13 -3.81 21.74
N GLY A 73 -14.26 -4.34 22.61
CA GLY A 73 -12.91 -3.82 22.81
C GLY A 73 -12.03 -4.15 21.61
N THR A 74 -11.31 -3.15 21.10
CA THR A 74 -10.48 -3.25 19.92
C THR A 74 -9.14 -3.91 20.29
N PRO A 75 -8.88 -5.17 19.86
CA PRO A 75 -7.58 -5.77 20.07
C PRO A 75 -6.54 -5.13 19.15
N GLU A 76 -5.29 -5.15 19.57
CA GLU A 76 -4.17 -4.96 18.66
C GLU A 76 -4.03 -6.24 17.79
N VAL A 77 -3.89 -6.06 16.48
CA VAL A 77 -3.93 -7.15 15.51
C VAL A 77 -2.71 -7.14 14.59
N ALA A 78 -1.99 -8.25 14.56
CA ALA A 78 -0.87 -8.49 13.67
C ALA A 78 -1.34 -8.82 12.23
N ARG A 79 -0.38 -8.93 11.30
CA ARG A 79 -0.70 -9.29 9.91
C ARG A 79 -1.42 -10.64 9.86
N GLY A 80 -2.44 -10.75 9.01
CA GLY A 80 -3.25 -11.96 8.88
C GLY A 80 -4.42 -12.05 9.86
N GLY A 81 -4.68 -11.01 10.68
CA GLY A 81 -5.85 -10.96 11.55
C GLY A 81 -5.65 -11.58 12.94
N PHE A 82 -4.40 -11.86 13.33
CA PHE A 82 -4.07 -12.46 14.62
C PHE A 82 -4.05 -11.40 15.73
N ALA A 83 -4.91 -11.55 16.75
CA ALA A 83 -4.86 -10.70 17.93
C ALA A 83 -3.57 -10.93 18.73
N THR A 84 -2.96 -9.87 19.25
CA THR A 84 -1.70 -9.93 20.01
C THR A 84 -1.90 -10.15 21.51
N GLY A 85 -3.14 -10.07 22.00
CA GLY A 85 -3.48 -10.09 23.43
C GLY A 85 -3.53 -8.70 24.08
N ARG A 86 -3.02 -7.68 23.40
CA ARG A 86 -3.14 -6.28 23.85
C ARG A 86 -4.41 -5.64 23.29
N ALA A 87 -4.92 -4.65 24.02
CA ALA A 87 -5.97 -3.76 23.51
C ALA A 87 -5.33 -2.54 22.84
N ALA A 88 -5.86 -2.09 21.70
CA ALA A 88 -5.38 -0.92 20.97
C ALA A 88 -5.54 0.38 21.79
N ALA A 89 -6.64 0.46 22.56
CA ALA A 89 -6.88 1.52 23.55
C ALA A 89 -6.07 1.34 24.85
N GLY A 90 -5.23 0.32 24.95
CA GLY A 90 -4.44 -0.03 26.13
C GLY A 90 -3.01 0.54 26.13
N GLY A 91 -2.14 -0.03 26.96
CA GLY A 91 -0.72 0.37 27.08
C GLY A 91 -0.48 1.53 28.05
N PRO A 92 0.76 2.04 28.17
CA PRO A 92 1.11 3.13 29.07
C PRO A 92 0.31 4.42 28.79
N PRO A 93 0.15 5.33 29.78
CA PRO A 93 -0.45 6.64 29.57
C PRO A 93 0.29 7.45 28.51
N LEU A 94 -0.46 8.06 27.59
CA LEU A 94 0.07 8.91 26.52
C LEU A 94 0.41 10.32 27.04
N PRO A 95 1.24 11.10 26.33
CA PRO A 95 1.64 12.44 26.78
C PRO A 95 0.47 13.38 27.10
N HIS A 96 -0.64 13.29 26.34
CA HIS A 96 -1.83 14.09 26.59
C HIS A 96 -2.62 13.63 27.82
N GLU A 97 -2.68 12.32 28.10
CA GLU A 97 -3.30 11.77 29.33
C GLU A 97 -2.54 12.28 30.55
N THR A 98 -1.20 12.22 30.51
CA THR A 98 -0.33 12.75 31.58
C THR A 98 -0.48 14.26 31.77
N ALA A 99 -0.61 15.02 30.69
CA ALA A 99 -0.84 16.46 30.77
C ALA A 99 -2.21 16.79 31.39
N THR A 100 -3.26 16.03 31.04
CA THR A 100 -4.59 16.19 31.64
C THR A 100 -4.57 15.82 33.12
N ALA A 101 -3.93 14.72 33.51
CA ALA A 101 -3.81 14.31 34.92
C ALA A 101 -3.16 15.41 35.77
N ARG A 102 -2.09 16.03 35.25
CA ARG A 102 -1.41 17.16 35.91
C ARG A 102 -2.30 18.38 36.06
N ARG A 103 -3.06 18.78 35.03
CA ARG A 103 -4.00 19.92 35.11
C ARG A 103 -5.14 19.65 36.08
N ALA A 104 -5.64 18.43 36.10
CA ALA A 104 -6.74 17.98 36.94
C ALA A 104 -6.33 17.73 38.41
N GLY A 105 -5.03 17.70 38.72
CA GLY A 105 -4.54 17.40 40.06
C GLY A 105 -4.79 15.94 40.49
N VAL A 106 -4.91 15.01 39.53
CA VAL A 106 -5.14 13.57 39.79
C VAL A 106 -3.92 12.73 39.42
N PRO A 107 -3.77 11.51 39.98
CA PRO A 107 -2.74 10.58 39.53
C PRO A 107 -2.81 10.33 38.03
N ALA A 108 -1.67 10.12 37.37
CA ALA A 108 -1.59 9.77 35.94
C ALA A 108 -1.98 8.31 35.67
N GLU A 109 -3.08 7.88 36.28
CA GLU A 109 -3.68 6.56 36.15
C GLU A 109 -5.00 6.68 35.39
N ARG A 110 -5.26 5.77 34.45
CA ARG A 110 -6.45 5.84 33.59
C ARG A 110 -7.76 5.84 34.37
N ARG A 111 -7.83 5.09 35.48
CA ARG A 111 -9.01 5.05 36.33
C ARG A 111 -9.27 6.42 36.99
N ALA A 112 -8.23 7.09 37.47
CA ALA A 112 -8.36 8.43 38.05
C ALA A 112 -8.80 9.46 37.00
N LEU A 113 -8.21 9.41 35.79
CA LEU A 113 -8.62 10.24 34.66
C LEU A 113 -10.07 9.98 34.22
N PHE A 114 -10.50 8.72 34.19
CA PHE A 114 -11.87 8.32 33.86
C PHE A 114 -12.87 8.99 34.81
N TYR A 115 -12.67 8.87 36.13
CA TYR A 115 -13.55 9.50 37.11
C TYR A 115 -13.44 11.04 37.11
N HIS A 116 -12.26 11.60 36.82
CA HIS A 116 -12.13 13.04 36.62
C HIS A 116 -13.03 13.54 35.48
N HIS A 117 -13.07 12.85 34.34
CA HIS A 117 -13.94 13.21 33.22
C HIS A 117 -15.44 13.14 33.52
N LEU A 118 -15.84 12.40 34.58
CA LEU A 118 -17.23 12.34 35.05
C LEU A 118 -17.56 13.40 36.11
N SER A 119 -16.56 14.15 36.60
CA SER A 119 -16.78 15.32 37.45
C SER A 119 -17.37 16.50 36.65
N GLU A 120 -17.90 17.51 37.35
CA GLU A 120 -18.42 18.73 36.71
C GLU A 120 -17.36 19.42 35.83
N ALA A 121 -16.13 19.54 36.33
CA ALA A 121 -15.02 20.13 35.58
C ALA A 121 -14.65 19.28 34.35
N GLY A 122 -14.57 17.96 34.51
CA GLY A 122 -14.26 17.05 33.42
C GLY A 122 -15.35 17.01 32.33
N LEU A 123 -16.63 17.06 32.71
CA LEU A 123 -17.74 17.17 31.78
C LEU A 123 -17.72 18.50 31.02
N ALA A 124 -17.36 19.61 31.68
CA ALA A 124 -17.19 20.91 31.01
C ALA A 124 -16.09 20.86 29.93
N GLU A 125 -14.98 20.16 30.19
CA GLU A 125 -13.94 19.92 29.18
C GLU A 125 -14.47 19.10 27.99
N LEU A 126 -15.23 18.03 28.26
CA LEU A 126 -15.81 17.19 27.21
C LEU A 126 -16.86 17.96 26.37
N TYR A 127 -17.64 18.85 26.98
CA TYR A 127 -18.56 19.72 26.26
C TYR A 127 -17.82 20.70 25.34
N ALA A 128 -16.74 21.32 25.83
CA ALA A 128 -15.91 22.20 25.00
C ALA A 128 -15.31 21.46 23.79
N LEU A 129 -14.89 20.20 23.97
CA LEU A 129 -14.43 19.35 22.87
C LEU A 129 -15.56 19.04 21.88
N LEU A 130 -16.75 18.69 22.35
CA LEU A 130 -17.93 18.44 21.49
C LEU A 130 -18.29 19.65 20.64
N ASP A 131 -18.36 20.83 21.25
CA ASP A 131 -18.78 22.07 20.58
C ASP A 131 -17.70 22.56 19.60
N GLY A 132 -16.44 22.54 20.05
CA GLY A 132 -15.31 22.92 19.21
C GLY A 132 -14.97 21.89 18.14
N GLY A 133 -15.43 20.64 18.27
CA GLY A 133 -15.02 19.52 17.41
C GLY A 133 -13.50 19.32 17.36
N ARG A 134 -12.76 19.87 18.33
CA ARG A 134 -11.28 19.94 18.35
C ARG A 134 -10.71 18.73 19.08
N TYR A 135 -10.99 17.54 18.54
CA TYR A 135 -10.49 16.29 19.09
C TYR A 135 -10.18 15.28 17.99
N GLU A 136 -9.32 14.33 18.33
CA GLU A 136 -8.96 13.19 17.51
C GLU A 136 -9.41 11.89 18.21
N ILE A 137 -10.06 11.02 17.45
CA ILE A 137 -10.42 9.65 17.88
C ILE A 137 -9.61 8.71 17.00
N THR A 138 -8.64 8.03 17.59
CA THR A 138 -7.76 7.09 16.88
C THR A 138 -8.29 5.67 16.96
N VAL A 139 -8.87 5.31 18.11
CA VAL A 139 -9.56 4.04 18.35
C VAL A 139 -10.98 4.32 18.85
N PRO A 140 -11.98 3.48 18.52
CA PRO A 140 -13.38 3.77 18.81
C PRO A 140 -13.68 4.08 20.28
N GLU A 141 -12.96 3.45 21.21
CA GLU A 141 -13.12 3.60 22.66
C GLU A 141 -12.93 5.05 23.12
N GLU A 142 -12.03 5.80 22.48
CA GLU A 142 -11.72 7.19 22.80
C GLU A 142 -12.92 8.14 22.59
N GLY A 143 -13.96 7.70 21.87
CA GLY A 143 -15.21 8.45 21.71
C GLY A 143 -16.29 8.14 22.76
N ALA A 144 -16.07 7.18 23.67
CA ALA A 144 -17.10 6.73 24.61
C ALA A 144 -17.53 7.85 25.58
N LEU A 145 -16.57 8.56 26.20
CA LEU A 145 -16.90 9.64 27.15
C LEU A 145 -17.49 10.87 26.45
N LEU A 146 -17.14 11.15 25.20
CA LEU A 146 -17.82 12.19 24.41
C LEU A 146 -19.28 11.83 24.14
N ALA A 147 -19.59 10.56 23.86
CA ALA A 147 -20.96 10.11 23.68
C ALA A 147 -21.75 10.18 25.00
N VAL A 148 -21.14 9.80 26.13
CA VAL A 148 -21.73 9.94 27.47
C VAL A 148 -22.03 11.42 27.77
N ALA A 149 -21.07 12.31 27.57
CA ALA A 149 -21.28 13.75 27.74
C ALA A 149 -22.44 14.23 26.86
N TRP A 150 -22.46 13.84 25.58
CA TRP A 150 -23.56 14.20 24.68
C TRP A 150 -24.93 13.71 25.16
N LEU A 151 -25.03 12.46 25.64
CA LEU A 151 -26.28 11.88 26.18
C LEU A 151 -26.77 12.64 27.42
N LEU A 152 -25.85 12.98 28.34
CA LEU A 152 -26.16 13.78 29.53
C LEU A 152 -26.69 15.16 29.15
N ARG A 153 -26.06 15.82 28.17
CA ARG A 153 -26.51 17.11 27.63
C ARG A 153 -27.86 17.02 26.93
N ALA A 154 -28.15 15.92 26.25
CA ALA A 154 -29.42 15.65 25.60
C ALA A 154 -30.54 15.23 26.58
N GLY A 155 -30.22 15.05 27.87
CA GLY A 155 -31.17 14.65 28.92
C GLY A 155 -31.39 13.15 29.06
N ASP A 156 -30.70 12.31 28.27
CA ASP A 156 -30.84 10.84 28.32
C ASP A 156 -29.86 10.22 29.32
N ARG A 157 -30.15 10.41 30.61
CA ARG A 157 -29.32 9.92 31.72
C ARG A 157 -29.27 8.39 31.78
N ASN A 158 -30.36 7.71 31.42
CA ASN A 158 -30.43 6.25 31.45
C ASN A 158 -29.49 5.62 30.41
N ALA A 159 -29.49 6.15 29.18
CA ALA A 159 -28.55 5.69 28.16
C ALA A 159 -27.10 6.00 28.54
N ALA A 160 -26.83 7.16 29.15
CA ALA A 160 -25.50 7.50 29.65
C ALA A 160 -25.01 6.51 30.72
N LEU A 161 -25.86 6.20 31.71
CA LEU A 161 -25.55 5.21 32.77
C LEU A 161 -25.31 3.82 32.20
N ALA A 162 -26.14 3.35 31.27
CA ALA A 162 -25.96 2.04 30.64
C ALA A 162 -24.63 1.92 29.87
N VAL A 163 -24.15 3.01 29.26
CA VAL A 163 -22.82 3.03 28.64
C VAL A 163 -21.73 2.98 29.71
N LEU A 164 -21.88 3.74 30.81
CA LEU A 164 -20.90 3.78 31.90
C LEU A 164 -20.75 2.41 32.59
N GLU A 165 -21.85 1.74 32.90
CA GLU A 165 -21.86 0.39 33.50
C GLU A 165 -21.08 -0.63 32.65
N GLU A 166 -21.16 -0.51 31.33
CA GLU A 166 -20.47 -1.40 30.39
C GLU A 166 -18.95 -1.11 30.30
N ILE A 167 -18.53 0.16 30.39
CA ILE A 167 -17.12 0.56 30.17
C ILE A 167 -16.31 0.72 31.45
N GLU A 168 -16.96 1.03 32.59
CA GLU A 168 -16.31 1.26 33.89
C GLU A 168 -15.39 0.10 34.33
N PRO A 169 -15.76 -1.19 34.16
CA PRO A 169 -14.88 -2.31 34.52
C PRO A 169 -13.49 -2.22 33.85
N PHE A 170 -13.41 -1.55 32.70
CA PHE A 170 -12.20 -1.42 31.89
C PHE A 170 -11.50 -0.05 32.03
N ALA A 171 -12.02 0.86 32.88
CA ALA A 171 -11.50 2.22 33.05
C ALA A 171 -10.03 2.30 33.50
N GLY A 172 -9.52 1.26 34.17
CA GLY A 172 -8.10 1.17 34.53
C GLY A 172 -7.19 0.70 33.40
N ARG A 173 -7.75 0.12 32.33
CA ARG A 173 -6.99 -0.56 31.26
C ARG A 173 -7.09 0.16 29.93
N LEU A 174 -8.25 0.73 29.59
CA LEU A 174 -8.55 1.32 28.28
C LEU A 174 -8.70 2.84 28.36
N ARG A 175 -8.34 3.53 27.27
CA ARG A 175 -8.61 4.96 27.04
C ARG A 175 -10.05 5.15 26.57
N PHE A 176 -10.81 6.01 27.25
CA PHE A 176 -12.20 6.35 26.88
C PHE A 176 -12.44 7.83 26.56
N ALA A 177 -11.44 8.68 26.78
CA ALA A 177 -11.45 10.09 26.41
C ALA A 177 -10.62 10.31 25.14
N PRO A 178 -11.01 11.27 24.29
CA PRO A 178 -10.32 11.55 23.04
C PRO A 178 -9.03 12.32 23.29
N ARG A 179 -8.17 12.36 22.28
CA ARG A 179 -7.03 13.26 22.29
C ARG A 179 -7.50 14.67 21.89
N PRO A 180 -7.23 15.72 22.69
CA PRO A 180 -7.47 17.09 22.25
C PRO A 180 -6.65 17.42 21.00
N TRP A 181 -7.27 18.12 20.06
CA TRP A 181 -6.61 18.52 18.83
C TRP A 181 -5.56 19.61 19.10
N ALA A 182 -4.32 19.34 18.69
CA ALA A 182 -3.18 20.23 18.94
C ALA A 182 -2.84 21.13 17.73
N GLY A 183 -3.55 20.99 16.60
CA GLY A 183 -3.31 21.78 15.39
C GLY A 183 -3.94 23.17 15.46
N ASP A 184 -3.27 24.14 14.84
CA ASP A 184 -3.72 25.54 14.78
C ASP A 184 -5.01 25.69 13.96
N ALA A 185 -5.17 24.91 12.89
CA ALA A 185 -6.39 24.81 12.11
C ALA A 185 -7.42 23.86 12.78
N PRO A 186 -8.74 24.07 12.61
CA PRO A 186 -9.72 23.07 13.02
C PRO A 186 -9.50 21.75 12.25
N PRO A 187 -9.77 20.57 12.85
CA PRO A 187 -9.66 19.31 12.14
C PRO A 187 -10.54 19.32 10.89
N PRO A 188 -10.13 18.71 9.76
CA PRO A 188 -10.88 18.74 8.51
C PRO A 188 -12.34 18.28 8.74
N ARG A 189 -13.29 19.22 8.67
CA ARG A 189 -14.72 19.00 8.92
C ARG A 189 -15.46 18.75 7.62
N GLY A 190 -15.36 17.53 7.10
CA GLY A 190 -16.01 17.15 5.85
C GLY A 190 -15.38 17.85 4.65
N ALA A 191 -15.14 17.13 3.58
CA ALA A 191 -14.92 17.75 2.28
C ALA A 191 -15.08 16.71 1.19
N GLU A 192 -15.58 17.17 0.06
CA GLU A 192 -15.49 16.52 -1.24
C GLU A 192 -14.04 16.23 -1.65
N THR A 193 -13.06 16.78 -0.92
CA THR A 193 -11.62 16.59 -1.10
C THR A 193 -11.03 15.67 -0.05
N VAL A 194 -10.25 14.68 -0.48
CA VAL A 194 -9.45 13.80 0.38
C VAL A 194 -7.97 13.96 0.04
N HIS A 195 -7.08 13.51 0.91
CA HIS A 195 -5.65 13.43 0.63
C HIS A 195 -5.11 12.07 1.08
N ARG A 196 -4.14 11.53 0.34
CA ARG A 196 -3.55 10.22 0.65
C ARG A 196 -2.50 10.28 1.76
N ALA A 197 -1.73 11.37 1.81
CA ALA A 197 -0.76 11.64 2.86
C ALA A 197 -0.96 13.07 3.38
N SER A 198 -0.68 13.29 4.66
CA SER A 198 -0.63 14.67 5.18
C SER A 198 0.68 15.35 4.83
N VAL A 199 0.72 16.69 4.90
CA VAL A 199 1.97 17.46 4.79
C VAL A 199 3.03 16.98 5.78
N GLY A 200 2.63 16.62 7.01
CA GLY A 200 3.53 16.12 8.04
C GLY A 200 4.07 14.72 7.75
N GLU A 201 3.31 13.85 7.08
CA GLU A 201 3.80 12.55 6.60
C GLU A 201 4.79 12.69 5.45
N VAL A 202 4.49 13.57 4.48
CA VAL A 202 5.42 13.92 3.40
C VAL A 202 6.70 14.53 3.98
N SER A 203 6.58 15.45 4.93
CA SER A 203 7.72 16.09 5.59
C SER A 203 8.57 15.08 6.36
N ARG A 204 7.98 14.13 7.09
CA ARG A 204 8.75 13.05 7.74
C ARG A 204 9.44 12.15 6.72
N THR A 205 8.77 11.82 5.61
CA THR A 205 9.31 10.96 4.56
C THR A 205 10.51 11.61 3.87
N LEU A 206 10.41 12.91 3.55
CA LEU A 206 11.50 13.69 2.96
C LEU A 206 12.61 13.93 3.99
N GLY A 207 12.27 14.23 5.25
CA GLY A 207 13.22 14.47 6.33
C GLY A 207 14.03 13.23 6.73
N ALA A 208 13.46 12.04 6.55
CA ALA A 208 14.17 10.78 6.76
C ALA A 208 15.25 10.49 5.69
N ARG A 209 15.27 11.22 4.56
CA ARG A 209 16.29 11.03 3.52
C ARG A 209 17.64 11.58 3.98
N ARG A 210 18.61 10.69 4.14
CA ARG A 210 19.98 11.05 4.51
C ARG A 210 20.86 11.36 3.29
N PRO A 211 21.94 12.14 3.47
CA PRO A 211 23.00 12.24 2.46
C PRO A 211 23.49 10.84 2.05
N ASN A 212 23.72 10.64 0.76
CA ASN A 212 24.26 9.38 0.28
C ASN A 212 25.78 9.45 0.28
N ARG A 213 26.40 8.84 1.30
CA ARG A 213 27.86 8.85 1.47
C ARG A 213 28.62 8.38 0.24
N ALA A 214 28.09 7.46 -0.56
CA ALA A 214 28.73 7.01 -1.80
C ALA A 214 28.75 8.11 -2.87
N VAL A 215 27.66 8.88 -2.99
CA VAL A 215 27.57 10.04 -3.90
C VAL A 215 28.49 11.15 -3.42
N ASP A 216 28.50 11.45 -2.11
CA ASP A 216 29.38 12.48 -1.55
C ASP A 216 30.87 12.11 -1.73
N THR A 217 31.21 10.84 -1.53
CA THR A 217 32.56 10.30 -1.79
C THR A 217 32.95 10.42 -3.27
N MET A 218 32.01 10.14 -4.18
CA MET A 218 32.22 10.31 -5.61
C MET A 218 32.43 11.78 -5.97
N ASN A 219 31.59 12.69 -5.47
CA ASN A 219 31.69 14.12 -5.73
C ASN A 219 33.03 14.68 -5.23
N GLU A 220 33.47 14.31 -4.03
CA GLU A 220 34.80 14.67 -3.52
C GLU A 220 35.93 14.12 -4.40
N ALA A 221 35.79 12.87 -4.87
CA ALA A 221 36.76 12.28 -5.80
C ALA A 221 36.85 13.06 -7.11
N LEU A 222 35.71 13.45 -7.69
CA LEU A 222 35.63 14.15 -8.98
C LEU A 222 36.06 15.63 -8.89
N ALA A 223 35.67 16.33 -7.82
CA ALA A 223 35.91 17.76 -7.67
C ALA A 223 37.28 18.11 -7.07
N VAL A 224 37.86 17.22 -6.23
CA VAL A 224 39.09 17.51 -5.48
C VAL A 224 40.22 16.58 -5.90
N TRP A 225 40.04 15.27 -5.71
CA TRP A 225 41.15 14.32 -5.83
C TRP A 225 41.56 14.05 -7.27
N ASN A 226 40.60 14.07 -8.20
CA ASN A 226 40.85 13.88 -9.61
C ASN A 226 41.63 15.05 -10.24
N PRO A 227 41.27 16.32 -9.99
CA PRO A 227 42.09 17.47 -10.38
C PRO A 227 43.47 17.47 -9.73
N PHE A 228 43.56 17.22 -8.41
CA PHE A 228 44.85 17.17 -7.71
C PHE A 228 45.78 16.06 -8.26
N ALA A 229 45.23 14.89 -8.59
CA ALA A 229 45.99 13.82 -9.23
C ALA A 229 46.53 14.22 -10.61
N ASP A 230 45.85 15.12 -11.33
CA ASP A 230 46.34 15.62 -12.61
C ASP A 230 47.42 16.67 -12.44
N GLU A 231 47.38 17.47 -11.37
CA GLU A 231 48.47 18.39 -11.05
C GLU A 231 49.75 17.62 -10.71
N LEU A 232 49.64 16.54 -9.95
CA LEU A 232 50.75 15.62 -9.72
C LEU A 232 51.25 15.01 -11.03
N LEU A 233 50.33 14.56 -11.89
CA LEU A 233 50.70 14.00 -13.19
C LEU A 233 51.41 15.04 -14.07
N ALA A 234 50.87 16.26 -14.16
CA ALA A 234 51.45 17.36 -14.93
C ALA A 234 52.86 17.70 -14.42
N HIS A 235 53.03 17.75 -13.09
CA HIS A 235 54.31 18.00 -12.44
C HIS A 235 55.35 16.92 -12.78
N TRP A 236 54.96 15.66 -12.80
CA TRP A 236 55.83 14.55 -13.19
C TRP A 236 56.10 14.49 -14.70
N THR A 237 55.12 14.81 -15.55
CA THR A 237 55.32 14.83 -17.01
C THR A 237 56.32 15.89 -17.46
N ALA A 238 56.49 16.97 -16.68
CA ALA A 238 57.52 17.98 -16.93
C ALA A 238 58.96 17.45 -16.77
N THR A 239 59.14 16.26 -16.17
CA THR A 239 60.45 15.62 -15.96
C THR A 239 60.79 14.57 -17.02
N VAL A 240 59.91 14.38 -18.02
CA VAL A 240 60.04 13.32 -19.03
C VAL A 240 61.04 13.71 -20.10
N ARG A 241 61.99 12.82 -20.37
CA ARG A 241 62.88 12.86 -21.54
C ARG A 241 63.00 11.46 -22.11
N ASP A 242 62.92 11.35 -23.44
CA ASP A 242 62.99 10.07 -24.16
C ASP A 242 62.05 8.99 -23.59
N GLY A 243 60.84 9.41 -23.19
CA GLY A 243 59.81 8.54 -22.62
C GLY A 243 60.01 8.11 -21.16
N ARG A 244 61.06 8.59 -20.48
CA ARG A 244 61.36 8.23 -19.08
C ARG A 244 61.04 9.37 -18.11
N VAL A 245 60.17 9.11 -17.14
CA VAL A 245 59.84 10.03 -16.03
C VAL A 245 61.03 10.18 -15.08
N ALA A 246 61.19 11.35 -14.46
CA ALA A 246 62.27 11.71 -13.56
C ALA A 246 63.67 11.70 -14.23
N SER A 247 63.73 12.02 -15.52
CA SER A 247 64.98 12.09 -16.30
C SER A 247 65.48 13.53 -16.51
N LEU A 248 64.63 14.52 -16.25
CA LEU A 248 64.95 15.95 -16.23
C LEU A 248 64.53 16.56 -14.90
N GLU A 249 65.30 17.53 -14.42
CA GLU A 249 64.90 18.38 -13.29
C GLU A 249 64.79 19.84 -13.78
N PRO A 250 63.59 20.30 -14.17
CA PRO A 250 63.39 21.68 -14.58
C PRO A 250 63.71 22.67 -13.45
N ALA A 251 64.11 23.89 -13.79
CA ALA A 251 64.38 24.93 -12.79
C ALA A 251 63.17 25.15 -11.86
N GLY A 252 63.43 25.20 -10.55
CA GLY A 252 62.41 25.36 -9.50
C GLY A 252 61.43 24.19 -9.36
N TRP A 253 61.72 23.01 -9.93
CA TRP A 253 60.82 21.84 -9.85
C TRP A 253 60.61 21.39 -8.40
N ARG A 254 61.67 21.29 -7.60
CA ARG A 254 61.58 20.89 -6.18
C ARG A 254 60.73 21.82 -5.33
N GLU A 255 60.86 23.14 -5.53
CA GLU A 255 60.05 24.14 -4.82
C GLU A 255 58.56 24.01 -5.15
N ARG A 256 58.23 23.85 -6.45
CA ARG A 256 56.85 23.59 -6.89
C ARG A 256 56.31 22.25 -6.36
N GLY A 257 57.18 21.24 -6.27
CA GLY A 257 56.87 19.94 -5.69
C GLY A 257 56.54 20.02 -4.20
N ALA A 258 57.35 20.74 -3.42
CA ALA A 258 57.10 21.01 -2.00
C ALA A 258 55.76 21.74 -1.79
N ALA A 259 55.44 22.73 -2.64
CA ALA A 259 54.16 23.42 -2.58
C ALA A 259 52.95 22.51 -2.89
N LEU A 260 53.10 21.55 -3.82
CA LEU A 260 52.06 20.54 -4.10
C LEU A 260 51.85 19.58 -2.92
N LEU A 261 52.91 19.20 -2.21
CA LEU A 261 52.81 18.37 -1.01
C LEU A 261 52.12 19.10 0.15
N GLU A 262 52.39 20.40 0.33
CA GLU A 262 51.67 21.20 1.32
C GLU A 262 50.18 21.34 0.97
N ARG A 263 49.87 21.57 -0.31
CA ARG A 263 48.49 21.56 -0.79
C ARG A 263 47.81 20.21 -0.56
N TYR A 264 48.50 19.09 -0.77
CA TYR A 264 47.98 17.76 -0.44
C TYR A 264 47.58 17.65 1.03
N ARG A 265 48.44 18.06 1.97
CA ARG A 265 48.15 18.02 3.41
C ARG A 265 46.87 18.81 3.72
N SER A 266 46.79 20.03 3.21
CA SER A 266 45.61 20.89 3.37
C SER A 266 44.33 20.31 2.76
N LEU A 267 44.42 19.62 1.61
CA LEU A 267 43.27 18.94 1.00
C LEU A 267 42.88 17.68 1.79
N ALA A 268 43.85 16.90 2.28
CA ALA A 268 43.62 15.67 3.02
C ALA A 268 42.99 15.90 4.41
N GLU A 269 43.24 17.05 5.02
CA GLU A 269 42.58 17.51 6.25
C GLU A 269 41.12 17.92 6.00
N ARG A 270 40.86 18.66 4.92
CA ARG A 270 39.52 19.20 4.59
C ARG A 270 38.59 18.19 3.93
N HIS A 271 39.14 17.23 3.18
CA HIS A 271 38.40 16.29 2.34
C HIS A 271 38.68 14.85 2.76
N THR A 272 37.78 14.28 3.56
CA THR A 272 38.01 13.01 4.27
C THR A 272 37.17 11.85 3.76
N LEU A 273 36.24 12.08 2.82
CA LEU A 273 35.28 11.06 2.38
C LEU A 273 35.92 10.06 1.40
N CYS A 274 36.68 10.56 0.42
CA CYS A 274 37.35 9.73 -0.57
C CYS A 274 38.74 9.31 -0.09
N THR A 275 38.90 8.03 0.26
CA THR A 275 40.18 7.50 0.79
C THR A 275 41.12 6.95 -0.29
N LYS A 276 40.74 7.03 -1.58
CA LYS A 276 41.51 6.42 -2.68
C LYS A 276 42.95 6.96 -2.77
N HIS A 277 43.16 8.23 -2.45
CA HIS A 277 44.47 8.89 -2.46
C HIS A 277 45.44 8.35 -1.38
N ARG A 278 44.93 7.66 -0.36
CA ARG A 278 45.74 7.07 0.74
C ARG A 278 46.18 5.63 0.46
N ARG A 279 45.59 4.99 -0.55
CA ARG A 279 45.87 3.58 -0.85
C ARG A 279 47.25 3.47 -1.52
N PRO A 280 48.23 2.76 -0.94
CA PRO A 280 49.60 2.75 -1.46
C PRO A 280 49.74 2.31 -2.92
N ASN A 281 48.85 1.44 -3.39
CA ASN A 281 48.86 0.90 -4.75
C ASN A 281 48.04 1.75 -5.75
N ALA A 282 47.43 2.87 -5.32
CA ALA A 282 46.70 3.75 -6.22
C ALA A 282 47.63 4.77 -6.86
N ASN A 283 47.48 5.02 -8.16
CA ASN A 283 48.38 5.87 -8.95
C ASN A 283 48.61 7.26 -8.30
N PRO A 284 47.58 7.99 -7.78
CA PRO A 284 47.82 9.27 -7.10
C PRO A 284 48.70 9.15 -5.84
N ALA A 285 48.58 8.05 -5.10
CA ALA A 285 49.40 7.81 -3.91
C ALA A 285 50.86 7.51 -4.30
N ILE A 286 51.07 6.74 -5.38
CA ILE A 286 52.39 6.45 -5.93
C ILE A 286 53.09 7.73 -6.38
N LEU A 287 52.40 8.59 -7.15
CA LEU A 287 52.93 9.88 -7.61
C LEU A 287 53.29 10.81 -6.46
N ARG A 288 52.46 10.87 -5.40
CA ARG A 288 52.72 11.67 -4.19
C ARG A 288 53.90 11.14 -3.39
N THR A 289 53.94 9.85 -3.08
CA THR A 289 55.03 9.23 -2.31
C THR A 289 56.37 9.37 -3.03
N ALA A 290 56.37 9.23 -4.37
CA ALA A 290 57.55 9.50 -5.17
C ALA A 290 57.98 10.97 -5.07
N LEU A 291 57.04 11.91 -4.98
CA LEU A 291 57.35 13.34 -4.87
C LEU A 291 57.93 13.69 -3.50
N GLU A 292 57.40 13.09 -2.42
CA GLU A 292 57.97 13.18 -1.07
C GLU A 292 59.42 12.69 -1.07
N GLU A 293 59.67 11.51 -1.62
CA GLU A 293 61.01 10.93 -1.72
C GLU A 293 61.98 11.79 -2.56
N ALA A 294 61.49 12.39 -3.65
CA ALA A 294 62.28 13.24 -4.51
C ALA A 294 62.58 14.62 -3.90
N VAL A 295 61.70 15.17 -3.07
CA VAL A 295 61.88 16.48 -2.42
C VAL A 295 62.70 16.38 -1.14
N GLU A 296 62.54 15.30 -0.36
CA GLU A 296 63.20 15.10 0.93
C GLU A 296 64.57 14.40 0.86
N GLY A 297 64.89 13.73 -0.26
CA GLY A 297 66.14 12.97 -0.43
C GLY A 297 66.95 13.31 -1.69
N ASP A 298 68.11 12.65 -1.83
CA ASP A 298 69.06 12.81 -2.95
C ASP A 298 68.60 12.14 -4.26
N GLY A 299 67.35 11.64 -4.33
CA GLY A 299 66.75 11.07 -5.53
C GLY A 299 65.87 9.84 -5.30
N LEU A 300 65.18 9.39 -6.36
CA LEU A 300 64.26 8.25 -6.31
C LEU A 300 64.97 6.90 -6.27
N ARG A 301 64.56 6.03 -5.34
CA ARG A 301 64.94 4.60 -5.31
C ARG A 301 64.48 3.87 -6.59
N PRO A 302 65.20 2.82 -7.03
CA PRO A 302 64.87 2.07 -8.25
C PRO A 302 63.43 1.53 -8.28
N ARG A 303 62.94 1.02 -7.14
CA ARG A 303 61.57 0.50 -7.00
C ARG A 303 60.52 1.59 -7.17
N THR A 304 60.70 2.74 -6.52
CA THR A 304 59.79 3.89 -6.61
C THR A 304 59.75 4.44 -8.03
N ARG A 305 60.91 4.52 -8.70
CA ARG A 305 61.00 4.97 -10.10
C ARG A 305 60.23 4.07 -11.07
N GLY A 306 60.32 2.75 -10.92
CA GLY A 306 59.56 1.81 -11.75
C GLY A 306 58.04 1.92 -11.55
N LEU A 307 57.59 2.04 -10.30
CA LEU A 307 56.17 2.25 -9.99
C LEU A 307 55.65 3.60 -10.49
N LEU A 308 56.45 4.66 -10.40
CA LEU A 308 56.12 5.99 -10.91
C LEU A 308 55.92 5.97 -12.42
N GLN A 309 56.83 5.34 -13.18
CA GLN A 309 56.72 5.21 -14.63
C GLN A 309 55.40 4.51 -15.02
N LEU A 310 55.13 3.34 -14.43
CA LEU A 310 53.90 2.59 -14.67
C LEU A 310 52.64 3.42 -14.35
N ALA A 311 52.63 4.09 -13.20
CA ALA A 311 51.49 4.89 -12.76
C ALA A 311 51.20 6.08 -13.70
N VAL A 312 52.25 6.74 -14.22
CA VAL A 312 52.15 7.82 -15.21
C VAL A 312 51.61 7.30 -16.53
N ASP A 313 52.18 6.20 -17.05
CA ASP A 313 51.77 5.60 -18.32
C ASP A 313 50.29 5.16 -18.29
N GLU A 314 49.87 4.49 -17.21
CA GLU A 314 48.47 4.09 -16.99
C GLU A 314 47.51 5.29 -16.90
N MET A 315 47.92 6.37 -16.21
CA MET A 315 47.09 7.56 -16.08
C MET A 315 46.91 8.28 -17.41
N ILE A 316 47.99 8.42 -18.20
CA ILE A 316 47.94 9.02 -19.54
C ILE A 316 47.10 8.16 -20.48
N ALA A 317 47.32 6.84 -20.51
CA ALA A 317 46.55 5.93 -21.35
C ALA A 317 45.04 5.96 -21.04
N ARG A 318 44.68 6.09 -19.76
CA ARG A 318 43.29 6.08 -19.31
C ARG A 318 42.57 7.43 -19.44
N ARG A 319 43.26 8.55 -19.27
CA ARG A 319 42.63 9.89 -19.11
C ARG A 319 43.08 10.92 -20.15
N GLY A 320 44.10 10.61 -20.94
CA GLY A 320 44.83 11.59 -21.76
C GLY A 320 45.87 12.36 -20.96
N ALA A 321 46.87 12.90 -21.66
CA ALA A 321 47.88 13.76 -21.03
C ALA A 321 47.25 15.08 -20.54
N PRO A 322 47.64 15.59 -19.35
CA PRO A 322 47.18 16.88 -18.86
C PRO A 322 47.40 18.00 -19.88
N GLY A 323 46.41 18.88 -20.04
CA GLY A 323 46.46 19.99 -21.00
C GLY A 323 46.05 19.63 -22.44
N THR A 324 45.74 18.37 -22.74
CA THR A 324 45.13 17.99 -24.03
C THR A 324 43.63 18.33 -24.04
N ALA A 325 43.06 18.53 -25.24
CA ALA A 325 41.64 18.81 -25.40
C ALA A 325 40.74 17.70 -24.83
N GLY A 326 41.12 16.43 -25.03
CA GLY A 326 40.37 15.27 -24.51
C GLY A 326 40.37 15.18 -22.98
N HIS A 327 41.50 15.50 -22.34
CA HIS A 327 41.63 15.55 -20.88
C HIS A 327 40.84 16.72 -20.28
N THR A 328 40.93 17.90 -20.89
CA THR A 328 40.16 19.09 -20.48
C THR A 328 38.65 18.82 -20.54
N ALA A 329 38.16 18.28 -21.66
CA ALA A 329 36.76 17.93 -21.82
C ALA A 329 36.30 16.84 -20.82
N LEU A 330 37.17 15.90 -20.44
CA LEU A 330 36.86 14.92 -19.39
C LEU A 330 36.67 15.60 -18.03
N ARG A 331 37.53 16.56 -17.68
CA ARG A 331 37.45 17.27 -16.39
C ARG A 331 36.27 18.22 -16.31
N GLU A 332 35.96 18.93 -17.39
CA GLU A 332 34.74 19.74 -17.49
C GLU A 332 33.49 18.88 -17.26
N ARG A 333 33.41 17.69 -17.90
CA ARG A 333 32.29 16.76 -17.67
C ARG A 333 32.21 16.29 -16.22
N GLN A 334 33.34 15.96 -15.60
CA GLN A 334 33.36 15.47 -14.21
C GLN A 334 33.04 16.57 -13.19
N ALA A 335 33.56 17.77 -13.40
CA ALA A 335 33.22 18.95 -12.60
C ALA A 335 31.72 19.25 -12.72
N ALA A 336 31.16 19.20 -13.93
CA ALA A 336 29.73 19.36 -14.16
C ALA A 336 28.88 18.28 -13.48
N ILE A 337 29.37 17.04 -13.34
CA ILE A 337 28.69 15.97 -12.58
C ILE A 337 28.75 16.27 -11.07
N ALA A 338 29.93 16.61 -10.55
CA ALA A 338 30.13 16.85 -9.12
C ALA A 338 29.39 18.11 -8.61
N ALA A 339 29.22 19.11 -9.49
CA ALA A 339 28.48 20.34 -9.20
C ALA A 339 26.94 20.13 -9.20
N ARG A 340 26.43 18.96 -9.60
CA ARG A 340 24.99 18.71 -9.56
C ARG A 340 24.50 18.68 -8.11
N PRO A 341 23.39 19.36 -7.80
CA PRO A 341 22.83 19.32 -6.47
C PRO A 341 22.40 17.90 -6.10
N THR A 342 22.66 17.51 -4.85
CA THR A 342 22.28 16.19 -4.36
C THR A 342 20.77 16.11 -4.15
N LEU A 343 20.21 14.90 -4.24
CA LEU A 343 18.79 14.67 -3.95
C LEU A 343 18.44 15.10 -2.51
N HIS A 344 19.38 14.95 -1.57
CA HIS A 344 19.21 15.39 -0.19
C HIS A 344 19.10 16.92 -0.12
N ALA A 345 19.99 17.68 -0.78
CA ALA A 345 19.93 19.14 -0.80
C ALA A 345 18.58 19.65 -1.38
N LEU A 346 18.13 19.04 -2.48
CA LEU A 346 16.83 19.36 -3.08
C LEU A 346 15.65 18.98 -2.18
N ALA A 347 15.75 17.87 -1.44
CA ALA A 347 14.74 17.49 -0.46
C ALA A 347 14.65 18.49 0.71
N GLN A 348 15.79 19.04 1.18
CA GLN A 348 15.79 20.07 2.23
C GLN A 348 15.12 21.38 1.77
N ILE A 349 15.30 21.78 0.50
CA ILE A 349 14.58 22.93 -0.06
C ILE A 349 13.07 22.69 -0.04
N VAL A 350 12.61 21.52 -0.51
CA VAL A 350 11.18 21.16 -0.50
C VAL A 350 10.63 21.07 0.93
N LEU A 351 11.41 20.53 1.88
CA LEU A 351 11.03 20.50 3.30
C LEU A 351 10.83 21.90 3.88
N ALA A 352 11.73 22.84 3.56
CA ALA A 352 11.58 24.22 3.99
C ALA A 352 10.29 24.84 3.44
N ARG A 353 9.94 24.57 2.17
CA ARG A 353 8.67 25.01 1.56
C ARG A 353 7.45 24.43 2.29
N LEU A 354 7.49 23.15 2.67
CA LEU A 354 6.40 22.45 3.36
C LEU A 354 6.22 22.90 4.82
N SER A 355 7.27 23.40 5.46
CA SER A 355 7.23 23.78 6.88
C SER A 355 6.24 24.92 7.20
N ALA A 356 5.89 25.73 6.20
CA ALA A 356 4.94 26.83 6.33
C ALA A 356 3.47 26.41 6.22
N LEU A 357 3.19 25.14 5.88
CA LEU A 357 1.84 24.63 5.69
C LEU A 357 1.30 23.90 6.93
N PRO A 358 -0.03 23.80 7.11
CA PRO A 358 -0.63 22.93 8.12
C PRO A 358 -0.18 21.47 7.93
N GLN A 359 0.42 20.88 8.97
CA GLN A 359 1.07 19.56 8.89
C GLN A 359 0.09 18.37 8.88
N ASP A 360 -1.16 18.63 9.24
CA ASP A 360 -2.27 17.71 9.35
C ASP A 360 -3.20 17.73 8.12
N GLY A 361 -3.04 18.71 7.23
CA GLY A 361 -3.80 18.85 6.00
C GLY A 361 -3.13 18.23 4.77
N GLY A 362 -3.84 18.33 3.63
CA GLY A 362 -3.26 18.10 2.31
C GLY A 362 -2.89 19.42 1.62
N ILE A 363 -2.33 19.30 0.42
CA ILE A 363 -1.77 20.38 -0.40
C ILE A 363 -2.72 20.64 -1.56
N THR A 364 -3.16 21.89 -1.77
CA THR A 364 -4.03 22.23 -2.89
C THR A 364 -3.27 22.41 -4.21
N GLU A 365 -2.08 23.00 -4.16
CA GLU A 365 -1.25 23.32 -5.34
C GLU A 365 0.19 22.78 -5.18
N PRO A 366 0.41 21.45 -5.30
CA PRO A 366 1.73 20.84 -5.13
C PRO A 366 2.77 21.36 -6.15
N GLU A 367 2.33 21.87 -7.29
CA GLU A 367 3.18 22.43 -8.34
C GLU A 367 3.96 23.66 -7.83
N ARG A 368 3.40 24.48 -6.93
CA ARG A 368 4.14 25.60 -6.33
C ARG A 368 5.28 25.16 -5.44
N LEU A 369 5.09 24.05 -4.73
CA LEU A 369 6.08 23.50 -3.80
C LEU A 369 7.16 22.71 -4.55
N THR A 370 6.86 22.28 -5.78
CA THR A 370 7.73 21.46 -6.62
C THR A 370 8.32 22.20 -7.82
N GLY A 371 8.06 23.51 -7.92
CA GLY A 371 8.66 24.38 -8.92
C GLY A 371 10.20 24.46 -8.79
N PRO A 372 10.90 25.01 -9.80
CA PRO A 372 12.35 25.17 -9.77
C PRO A 372 12.84 25.93 -8.53
N VAL A 373 14.13 25.76 -8.20
CA VAL A 373 14.79 26.51 -7.11
C VAL A 373 14.75 28.01 -7.42
N THR A 374 14.31 28.82 -6.47
CA THR A 374 14.21 30.29 -6.60
C THR A 374 15.55 30.98 -6.31
N GLY A 375 15.70 32.24 -6.72
CA GLY A 375 16.90 33.03 -6.41
C GLY A 375 17.19 33.16 -4.90
N GLU A 376 16.16 33.32 -4.06
CA GLU A 376 16.32 33.39 -2.60
C GLU A 376 16.82 32.06 -2.01
N GLU A 377 16.27 30.94 -2.50
CA GLU A 377 16.71 29.60 -2.09
C GLU A 377 18.13 29.30 -2.56
N ALA A 378 18.50 29.77 -3.74
CA ALA A 378 19.86 29.63 -4.27
C ALA A 378 20.89 30.33 -3.38
N LEU A 379 20.59 31.57 -2.95
CA LEU A 379 21.44 32.32 -2.02
C LEU A 379 21.61 31.62 -0.67
N ARG A 380 20.54 30.99 -0.16
CA ARG A 380 20.55 30.31 1.14
C ARG A 380 21.19 28.92 1.13
N THR A 381 21.09 28.19 0.03
CA THR A 381 21.42 26.76 -0.02
C THR A 381 22.60 26.42 -0.92
N GLY A 382 23.04 27.35 -1.76
CA GLY A 382 24.11 27.13 -2.75
C GLY A 382 23.67 26.28 -3.95
N VAL A 383 22.40 25.90 -4.05
CA VAL A 383 21.85 25.21 -5.23
C VAL A 383 21.48 26.24 -6.29
N ALA A 384 21.93 26.05 -7.54
CA ALA A 384 21.69 27.03 -8.60
C ALA A 384 20.19 27.30 -8.84
N GLU A 385 19.85 28.58 -9.02
CA GLU A 385 18.52 29.02 -9.43
C GLU A 385 18.08 28.31 -10.73
N GLY A 386 16.78 28.01 -10.83
CA GLY A 386 16.22 27.30 -11.98
C GLY A 386 16.46 25.79 -11.96
N THR A 387 17.18 25.25 -10.97
CA THR A 387 17.31 23.80 -10.81
C THR A 387 15.94 23.15 -10.63
N ALA A 388 15.59 22.21 -11.49
CA ALA A 388 14.32 21.50 -11.44
C ALA A 388 14.29 20.44 -10.33
N ILE A 389 13.14 20.33 -9.64
CA ILE A 389 12.93 19.29 -8.63
C ILE A 389 12.70 17.92 -9.32
N PRO A 390 13.45 16.85 -8.95
CA PRO A 390 13.31 15.53 -9.55
C PRO A 390 11.91 14.91 -9.36
N ARG A 391 11.44 14.14 -10.35
CA ARG A 391 10.12 13.48 -10.31
C ARG A 391 9.88 12.65 -9.04
N SER A 392 10.92 12.03 -8.48
CA SER A 392 10.81 11.25 -7.24
C SER A 392 10.43 12.09 -6.02
N LEU A 393 10.94 13.32 -5.91
CA LEU A 393 10.54 14.26 -4.86
C LEU A 393 9.15 14.84 -5.17
N ARG A 394 8.89 15.16 -6.44
CA ARG A 394 7.57 15.66 -6.87
C ARG A 394 6.45 14.68 -6.55
N GLY A 395 6.59 13.41 -6.93
CA GLY A 395 5.61 12.38 -6.60
C GLY A 395 5.42 12.15 -5.10
N THR A 396 6.45 12.43 -4.28
CA THR A 396 6.32 12.39 -2.82
C THR A 396 5.45 13.55 -2.32
N VAL A 397 5.62 14.77 -2.87
CA VAL A 397 4.80 15.93 -2.51
C VAL A 397 3.37 15.81 -3.06
N GLU A 398 3.21 15.38 -4.32
CA GLU A 398 1.92 15.12 -4.96
C GLU A 398 1.09 14.08 -4.21
N SER A 399 1.71 13.18 -3.44
CA SER A 399 0.98 12.24 -2.58
C SER A 399 0.14 12.91 -1.49
N ALA A 400 0.45 14.16 -1.15
CA ALA A 400 -0.35 14.98 -0.24
C ALA A 400 -1.37 15.88 -0.95
N LEU A 401 -1.58 15.75 -2.26
CA LEU A 401 -2.61 16.50 -2.98
C LEU A 401 -3.99 16.30 -2.33
N ALA A 402 -4.63 17.40 -1.96
CA ALA A 402 -6.01 17.45 -1.51
C ALA A 402 -6.91 17.77 -2.71
N ALA A 403 -7.68 16.79 -3.17
CA ALA A 403 -8.59 16.95 -4.31
C ALA A 403 -9.75 15.95 -4.22
N PRO A 404 -10.80 16.09 -5.06
CA PRO A 404 -11.81 15.05 -5.20
C PRO A 404 -11.19 13.70 -5.53
N LEU A 405 -11.78 12.62 -5.00
CA LEU A 405 -11.21 11.26 -5.14
C LEU A 405 -11.01 10.87 -6.61
N GLY A 406 -11.91 11.28 -7.50
CA GLY A 406 -11.78 11.11 -8.95
C GLY A 406 -10.50 11.74 -9.51
N THR A 407 -10.23 12.99 -9.15
CA THR A 407 -9.02 13.71 -9.54
C THR A 407 -7.74 13.03 -9.04
N LEU A 408 -7.77 12.45 -7.83
CA LEU A 408 -6.60 11.72 -7.29
C LEU A 408 -6.34 10.41 -8.03
N VAL A 409 -7.39 9.73 -8.48
CA VAL A 409 -7.28 8.51 -9.32
C VAL A 409 -6.74 8.87 -10.70
N GLU A 410 -7.30 9.89 -11.34
CA GLU A 410 -6.87 10.37 -12.67
C GLU A 410 -5.40 10.84 -12.67
N ARG A 411 -4.96 11.54 -11.62
CA ARG A 411 -3.56 11.98 -11.46
C ARG A 411 -2.61 10.86 -11.02
N GLY A 412 -3.10 9.65 -10.75
CA GLY A 412 -2.30 8.51 -10.30
C GLY A 412 -1.77 8.63 -8.86
N VAL A 413 -2.31 9.58 -8.07
CA VAL A 413 -1.99 9.75 -6.63
C VAL A 413 -2.55 8.59 -5.82
N VAL A 414 -3.73 8.09 -6.22
CA VAL A 414 -4.35 6.85 -5.75
C VAL A 414 -4.04 5.76 -6.79
N PRO A 415 -2.98 4.95 -6.59
CA PRO A 415 -2.48 4.06 -7.65
C PRO A 415 -3.23 2.73 -7.75
N SER A 416 -4.10 2.40 -6.79
CA SER A 416 -4.82 1.13 -6.76
C SER A 416 -6.17 1.23 -6.07
N ALA A 417 -7.03 0.24 -6.29
CA ALA A 417 -8.32 0.13 -5.63
C ALA A 417 -8.17 -0.02 -4.11
N GLU A 418 -7.11 -0.65 -3.62
CA GLU A 418 -6.80 -0.74 -2.18
C GLU A 418 -6.47 0.62 -1.59
N ALA A 419 -5.64 1.41 -2.28
CA ALA A 419 -5.35 2.78 -1.88
C ALA A 419 -6.62 3.65 -1.89
N MET A 420 -7.53 3.43 -2.86
CA MET A 420 -8.83 4.07 -2.87
C MET A 420 -9.65 3.68 -1.63
N ALA A 421 -9.69 2.39 -1.29
CA ALA A 421 -10.43 1.86 -0.16
C ALA A 421 -9.97 2.41 1.20
N GLU A 422 -8.72 2.84 1.33
CA GLU A 422 -8.20 3.52 2.53
C GLU A 422 -8.75 4.95 2.70
N LEU A 423 -9.14 5.62 1.61
CA LEU A 423 -9.64 7.00 1.62
C LEU A 423 -11.16 7.09 1.71
N VAL A 424 -11.87 6.09 1.19
CA VAL A 424 -13.35 6.03 1.17
C VAL A 424 -14.00 6.21 2.54
N PRO A 425 -13.48 5.65 3.66
CA PRO A 425 -14.08 5.87 4.98
C PRO A 425 -14.24 7.34 5.36
N GLN A 426 -13.37 8.24 4.85
CA GLN A 426 -13.49 9.67 5.09
C GLN A 426 -14.77 10.26 4.47
N LEU A 427 -15.13 9.80 3.27
CA LEU A 427 -16.33 10.22 2.53
C LEU A 427 -17.61 9.60 3.12
N VAL A 428 -17.57 8.30 3.42
CA VAL A 428 -18.73 7.57 3.95
C VAL A 428 -19.07 7.97 5.37
N ALA A 429 -18.06 8.29 6.20
CA ALA A 429 -18.26 8.76 7.57
C ALA A 429 -19.15 9.99 7.63
N TRP A 430 -18.85 11.02 6.83
CA TRP A 430 -19.61 12.26 6.81
C TRP A 430 -21.03 12.03 6.29
N THR A 431 -21.15 11.30 5.17
CA THR A 431 -22.43 11.01 4.54
C THR A 431 -23.35 10.20 5.47
N THR A 432 -22.80 9.26 6.23
CA THR A 432 -23.56 8.47 7.23
C THR A 432 -23.94 9.30 8.45
N ALA A 433 -23.06 10.21 8.88
CA ALA A 433 -23.30 11.07 10.04
C ALA A 433 -24.43 12.09 9.81
N GLN A 434 -24.79 12.42 8.56
CA GLN A 434 -25.90 13.33 8.27
C GLN A 434 -27.27 12.88 8.83
N ALA A 435 -27.40 11.62 9.22
CA ALA A 435 -28.58 11.11 9.92
C ALA A 435 -28.79 11.73 11.31
N TYR A 436 -27.78 12.37 11.92
CA TYR A 436 -27.89 12.99 13.25
C TYR A 436 -28.22 14.49 13.13
N ARG A 437 -29.17 14.97 13.94
CA ARG A 437 -29.63 16.38 13.90
C ARG A 437 -28.63 17.35 14.53
N ASP A 438 -28.05 16.96 15.66
CA ASP A 438 -27.09 17.76 16.41
C ASP A 438 -25.71 17.75 15.72
N GLU A 439 -25.11 18.92 15.53
CA GLU A 439 -23.83 19.05 14.80
C GLU A 439 -22.66 18.41 15.55
N ALA A 440 -22.61 18.55 16.87
CA ALA A 440 -21.56 17.93 17.68
C ALA A 440 -21.65 16.40 17.59
N LEU A 441 -22.87 15.83 17.62
CA LEU A 441 -23.07 14.40 17.42
C LEU A 441 -22.72 13.95 15.99
N ARG A 442 -23.04 14.74 14.95
CA ARG A 442 -22.58 14.42 13.58
C ARG A 442 -21.05 14.32 13.51
N THR A 443 -20.37 15.28 14.12
CA THR A 443 -18.90 15.33 14.16
C THR A 443 -18.33 14.11 14.88
N LEU A 444 -18.89 13.79 16.07
CA LEU A 444 -18.50 12.62 16.85
C LEU A 444 -18.72 11.31 16.09
N MET A 445 -19.89 11.14 15.47
CA MET A 445 -20.22 9.93 14.73
C MET A 445 -19.37 9.76 13.47
N ALA A 446 -18.99 10.84 12.80
CA ALA A 446 -18.05 10.79 11.69
C ALA A 446 -16.62 10.42 12.15
N ALA A 447 -16.18 10.90 13.32
CA ALA A 447 -14.89 10.53 13.91
C ALA A 447 -14.87 9.06 14.36
N LEU A 448 -15.92 8.60 15.06
CA LEU A 448 -16.10 7.21 15.47
C LEU A 448 -16.13 6.24 14.28
N TYR A 449 -16.84 6.60 13.20
CA TYR A 449 -16.86 5.79 11.99
C TYR A 449 -15.45 5.60 11.42
N ARG A 450 -14.69 6.69 11.27
CA ARG A 450 -13.30 6.66 10.75
C ARG A 450 -12.40 5.79 11.62
N ALA A 451 -12.40 6.03 12.94
CA ALA A 451 -11.62 5.24 13.89
C ALA A 451 -11.95 3.74 13.81
N PHE A 452 -13.23 3.41 13.70
CA PHE A 452 -13.69 2.03 13.58
C PHE A 452 -13.28 1.37 12.26
N ARG A 453 -13.31 2.10 11.14
CA ARG A 453 -12.90 1.56 9.83
C ARG A 453 -11.39 1.38 9.72
N ASN A 454 -10.61 2.19 10.44
CA ASN A 454 -9.15 2.10 10.44
C ASN A 454 -8.60 0.93 11.28
N ARG A 455 -9.45 0.27 12.07
CA ARG A 455 -9.03 -0.92 12.83
C ARG A 455 -8.76 -2.09 11.88
N ARG A 456 -7.80 -2.92 12.25
CA ARG A 456 -7.56 -4.20 11.55
C ARG A 456 -8.65 -5.20 11.88
N SER A 457 -9.11 -5.94 10.87
CA SER A 457 -10.07 -7.02 11.08
C SER A 457 -9.41 -8.26 11.69
N LEU A 458 -10.17 -8.98 12.49
CA LEU A 458 -9.74 -10.25 13.07
C LEU A 458 -9.78 -11.38 12.04
N LEU A 459 -8.95 -12.40 12.24
CA LEU A 459 -9.12 -13.69 11.60
C LEU A 459 -10.30 -14.41 12.27
N LEU A 460 -11.33 -14.69 11.50
CA LEU A 460 -12.53 -15.40 11.97
C LEU A 460 -12.70 -16.71 11.20
N LEU A 461 -13.03 -17.76 11.93
CA LEU A 461 -13.39 -19.07 11.38
C LEU A 461 -14.87 -19.36 11.62
N ASN A 462 -15.36 -20.51 11.16
CA ASN A 462 -16.71 -21.01 11.43
C ASN A 462 -17.83 -20.04 10.98
N LEU A 463 -17.57 -19.25 9.95
CA LEU A 463 -18.46 -18.21 9.42
C LEU A 463 -18.85 -17.14 10.45
N GLU A 464 -18.03 -16.95 11.48
CA GLU A 464 -18.20 -15.86 12.44
C GLU A 464 -18.13 -14.49 11.76
N ARG A 465 -18.86 -13.53 12.33
CA ARG A 465 -18.96 -12.17 11.79
C ARG A 465 -18.11 -11.21 12.60
N GLN A 466 -17.46 -10.29 11.89
CA GLN A 466 -16.75 -9.18 12.52
C GLN A 466 -17.73 -8.34 13.33
N PHE A 467 -17.27 -7.85 14.49
CA PHE A 467 -18.00 -6.88 15.30
C PHE A 467 -18.40 -5.66 14.45
N GLN A 468 -19.58 -5.09 14.63
CA GLN A 468 -20.10 -3.98 13.83
C GLN A 468 -20.11 -2.66 14.60
N LEU A 469 -20.11 -1.53 13.88
CA LEU A 469 -20.04 -0.20 14.51
C LEU A 469 -21.25 0.07 15.41
N ASN A 470 -22.43 -0.37 14.99
CA ASN A 470 -23.68 -0.24 15.73
C ASN A 470 -23.80 -1.20 16.93
N GLU A 471 -22.87 -2.15 17.08
CA GLU A 471 -22.78 -2.99 18.27
C GLU A 471 -21.99 -2.30 19.41
N LEU A 472 -21.23 -1.23 19.13
CA LEU A 472 -20.52 -0.48 20.17
C LEU A 472 -21.52 0.13 21.17
N PRO A 473 -21.30 -0.01 22.50
CA PRO A 473 -22.25 0.44 23.52
C PRO A 473 -22.66 1.91 23.36
N TRP A 474 -21.67 2.80 23.18
CA TRP A 474 -21.91 4.24 23.03
C TRP A 474 -22.51 4.64 21.68
N VAL A 475 -22.22 3.91 20.60
CA VAL A 475 -22.86 4.15 19.29
C VAL A 475 -24.32 3.68 19.31
N ARG A 476 -24.57 2.53 19.91
CA ARG A 476 -25.92 1.98 20.09
C ARG A 476 -26.77 2.92 20.94
N ALA A 477 -26.20 3.47 22.02
CA ALA A 477 -26.90 4.41 22.90
C ALA A 477 -27.36 5.68 22.16
N VAL A 478 -26.52 6.28 21.32
CA VAL A 478 -26.91 7.47 20.55
C VAL A 478 -27.77 7.15 19.31
N HIS A 479 -28.02 5.87 19.00
CA HIS A 479 -28.76 5.46 17.81
C HIS A 479 -30.20 6.00 17.78
N ALA A 480 -30.86 6.10 18.95
CA ALA A 480 -32.21 6.66 19.07
C ALA A 480 -32.29 8.13 18.62
N SER A 481 -31.17 8.85 18.63
CA SER A 481 -31.08 10.26 18.22
C SER A 481 -30.95 10.46 16.71
N ARG A 482 -30.92 9.38 15.93
CA ARG A 482 -30.98 9.45 14.46
C ARG A 482 -32.34 9.94 14.03
N ARG A 483 -32.38 10.85 13.05
CA ARG A 483 -33.63 11.24 12.40
C ARG A 483 -34.20 10.07 11.62
N ALA A 484 -35.53 10.03 11.46
CA ALA A 484 -36.17 9.17 10.48
C ALA A 484 -35.58 9.46 9.09
N VAL A 485 -35.13 8.41 8.41
CA VAL A 485 -34.48 8.51 7.09
C VAL A 485 -35.49 9.07 6.09
N ARG A 486 -35.20 10.24 5.52
CA ARG A 486 -36.04 10.87 4.49
C ARG A 486 -35.76 10.26 3.11
N ALA A 487 -36.65 10.49 2.14
CA ALA A 487 -36.43 10.05 0.76
C ALA A 487 -35.12 10.62 0.18
N GLY A 488 -34.91 11.94 0.29
CA GLY A 488 -33.67 12.59 -0.18
C GLY A 488 -32.39 12.10 0.50
N ASP A 489 -32.47 11.61 1.75
CA ASP A 489 -31.30 11.00 2.41
C ASP A 489 -30.92 9.69 1.72
N ARG A 490 -31.91 8.86 1.38
CA ARG A 490 -31.67 7.58 0.67
C ARG A 490 -31.11 7.82 -0.72
N GLU A 491 -31.63 8.81 -1.43
CA GLU A 491 -31.14 9.21 -2.74
C GLU A 491 -29.69 9.69 -2.68
N ALA A 492 -29.32 10.48 -1.67
CA ALA A 492 -27.93 10.91 -1.48
C ALA A 492 -26.98 9.72 -1.21
N GLN A 493 -27.40 8.73 -0.41
CA GLN A 493 -26.60 7.51 -0.16
C GLN A 493 -26.49 6.64 -1.43
N ALA A 494 -27.59 6.48 -2.16
CA ALA A 494 -27.61 5.73 -3.42
C ALA A 494 -26.72 6.41 -4.47
N SER A 495 -26.79 7.74 -4.58
CA SER A 495 -25.94 8.53 -5.47
C SER A 495 -24.45 8.43 -5.08
N ALA A 496 -24.13 8.44 -3.78
CA ALA A 496 -22.77 8.20 -3.32
C ALA A 496 -22.28 6.77 -3.61
N LEU A 497 -23.16 5.77 -3.48
CA LEU A 497 -22.88 4.38 -3.83
C LEU A 497 -22.57 4.22 -5.33
N VAL A 498 -23.40 4.80 -6.19
CA VAL A 498 -23.22 4.80 -7.66
C VAL A 498 -21.90 5.48 -8.03
N ARG A 499 -21.66 6.72 -7.57
CA ARG A 499 -20.40 7.44 -7.85
C ARG A 499 -19.17 6.67 -7.41
N LEU A 500 -19.21 6.02 -6.25
CA LEU A 500 -18.10 5.24 -5.74
C LEU A 500 -17.87 3.96 -6.57
N GLY A 501 -18.94 3.28 -6.98
CA GLY A 501 -18.89 2.14 -7.88
C GLY A 501 -18.32 2.51 -9.25
N GLU A 502 -18.82 3.58 -9.86
CA GLU A 502 -18.32 4.14 -11.11
C GLU A 502 -16.83 4.46 -11.02
N LEU A 503 -16.40 5.15 -9.97
CA LEU A 503 -15.00 5.50 -9.78
C LEU A 503 -14.10 4.27 -9.64
N ALA A 504 -14.55 3.24 -8.92
CA ALA A 504 -13.82 1.98 -8.79
C ALA A 504 -13.62 1.30 -10.15
N LEU A 505 -14.68 1.21 -10.96
CA LEU A 505 -14.63 0.56 -12.27
C LEU A 505 -13.83 1.37 -13.29
N GLN A 506 -13.95 2.71 -13.29
CA GLN A 506 -13.24 3.57 -14.22
C GLN A 506 -11.73 3.64 -13.92
N GLY A 507 -11.37 3.73 -12.64
CA GLY A 507 -9.99 3.82 -12.19
C GLY A 507 -9.25 2.48 -12.26
N PHE A 508 -9.94 1.38 -11.93
CA PHE A 508 -9.31 0.06 -11.77
C PHE A 508 -10.09 -1.08 -12.44
N PRO A 509 -10.38 -1.01 -13.76
CA PRO A 509 -11.22 -1.99 -14.47
C PRO A 509 -10.61 -3.40 -14.59
N GLY A 510 -9.34 -3.58 -14.24
CA GLY A 510 -8.67 -4.88 -14.21
C GLY A 510 -8.52 -5.46 -12.82
N THR A 511 -9.08 -4.83 -11.78
CA THR A 511 -8.79 -5.15 -10.38
C THR A 511 -10.05 -5.51 -9.62
N ILE A 512 -10.03 -6.64 -8.93
CA ILE A 512 -11.14 -7.09 -8.09
C ILE A 512 -11.41 -6.05 -6.99
N LEU A 513 -12.67 -5.83 -6.61
CA LEU A 513 -12.99 -4.86 -5.56
C LEU A 513 -12.40 -5.33 -4.22
N PRO A 514 -11.51 -4.54 -3.58
CA PRO A 514 -10.93 -4.94 -2.30
C PRO A 514 -11.99 -5.09 -1.21
N ASN A 515 -11.79 -6.04 -0.29
CA ASN A 515 -12.73 -6.29 0.80
C ASN A 515 -13.07 -5.03 1.64
N THR A 516 -12.12 -4.10 1.79
CA THR A 516 -12.35 -2.82 2.46
C THR A 516 -13.34 -1.95 1.68
N LEU A 517 -13.21 -1.88 0.35
CA LEU A 517 -14.14 -1.14 -0.50
C LEU A 517 -15.52 -1.79 -0.51
N VAL A 518 -15.59 -3.13 -0.60
CA VAL A 518 -16.85 -3.88 -0.53
C VAL A 518 -17.60 -3.58 0.76
N LYS A 519 -16.91 -3.46 1.90
CA LYS A 519 -17.52 -3.10 3.20
C LYS A 519 -18.11 -1.68 3.22
N GLU A 520 -17.50 -0.74 2.50
CA GLU A 520 -18.00 0.63 2.39
C GLU A 520 -19.20 0.72 1.43
N LEU A 521 -19.14 0.03 0.28
CA LEU A 521 -20.27 -0.12 -0.65
C LEU A 521 -21.48 -0.76 0.05
N ALA A 522 -21.25 -1.82 0.83
CA ALA A 522 -22.31 -2.47 1.61
C ALA A 522 -22.89 -1.56 2.71
N ALA A 523 -22.08 -0.65 3.29
CA ALA A 523 -22.57 0.32 4.26
C ALA A 523 -23.48 1.36 3.60
N LEU A 524 -23.08 1.90 2.46
CA LEU A 524 -23.89 2.83 1.66
C LEU A 524 -25.18 2.17 1.15
N ALA A 525 -25.12 0.93 0.64
CA ALA A 525 -26.29 0.19 0.19
C ALA A 525 -27.31 -0.02 1.32
N ARG A 526 -26.86 -0.41 2.52
CA ARG A 526 -27.74 -0.51 3.70
C ARG A 526 -28.33 0.84 4.09
N ALA A 527 -27.55 1.92 4.04
CA ALA A 527 -28.04 3.27 4.33
C ALA A 527 -29.09 3.74 3.31
N ALA A 528 -28.92 3.35 2.04
CA ALA A 528 -29.88 3.57 0.95
C ALA A 528 -31.09 2.61 1.01
N ARG A 529 -31.08 1.59 1.88
CA ARG A 529 -32.05 0.49 1.95
C ARG A 529 -32.14 -0.34 0.66
N LEU A 530 -31.01 -0.50 -0.02
CA LEU A 530 -30.87 -1.42 -1.15
C LEU A 530 -30.44 -2.80 -0.64
N ASP A 531 -31.18 -3.83 -1.04
CA ASP A 531 -30.86 -5.22 -0.69
C ASP A 531 -29.86 -5.81 -1.69
N VAL A 532 -28.57 -5.56 -1.46
CA VAL A 532 -27.48 -5.97 -2.35
C VAL A 532 -26.56 -6.98 -1.64
N PRO A 533 -26.40 -8.22 -2.16
CA PRO A 533 -25.62 -9.26 -1.52
C PRO A 533 -24.12 -9.14 -1.83
N PHE A 534 -23.44 -8.14 -1.28
CA PHE A 534 -21.99 -7.97 -1.46
C PHE A 534 -21.18 -9.14 -0.85
N VAL A 535 -20.29 -9.74 -1.66
CA VAL A 535 -19.40 -10.85 -1.29
C VAL A 535 -17.94 -10.42 -1.19
N GLU A 536 -17.19 -10.99 -0.24
CA GLU A 536 -15.75 -10.74 -0.07
C GLU A 536 -14.88 -11.71 -0.87
N GLU A 537 -13.66 -11.28 -1.20
CA GLU A 537 -12.59 -12.18 -1.63
C GLU A 537 -12.20 -13.06 -0.44
N LEU A 538 -12.36 -14.38 -0.64
CA LEU A 538 -12.03 -15.39 0.36
C LEU A 538 -10.57 -15.83 0.21
N ALA A 539 -9.92 -16.08 1.34
CA ALA A 539 -8.55 -16.59 1.36
C ALA A 539 -8.56 -18.13 1.35
N ALA A 540 -7.84 -18.72 0.38
CA ALA A 540 -7.87 -20.16 0.11
C ALA A 540 -7.24 -21.02 1.21
N ASP A 541 -6.31 -20.46 1.99
CA ASP A 541 -5.63 -21.10 3.11
C ASP A 541 -6.51 -21.28 4.36
N ILE A 542 -7.56 -20.48 4.49
CA ILE A 542 -8.53 -20.55 5.61
C ILE A 542 -9.94 -20.95 5.15
N PHE A 543 -10.10 -21.30 3.87
CA PHE A 543 -11.39 -21.67 3.31
C PHE A 543 -11.87 -23.01 3.88
N MET A 544 -13.13 -23.02 4.33
CA MET A 544 -13.72 -24.16 5.04
C MET A 544 -14.55 -25.09 4.12
N GLY A 545 -14.46 -24.93 2.81
CA GLY A 545 -15.24 -25.74 1.86
C GLY A 545 -16.71 -25.34 1.75
N THR A 546 -17.13 -24.23 2.36
CA THR A 546 -18.52 -23.76 2.35
C THR A 546 -18.61 -22.25 2.23
N PHE A 547 -19.78 -21.76 1.81
CA PHE A 547 -20.07 -20.35 1.61
C PHE A 547 -21.26 -19.92 2.47
N SER A 548 -21.27 -18.64 2.88
CA SER A 548 -22.46 -18.06 3.50
C SER A 548 -23.58 -17.86 2.46
N PRO A 549 -24.87 -17.83 2.87
CA PRO A 549 -26.02 -17.72 1.95
C PRO A 549 -25.98 -16.52 0.99
N LYS A 550 -25.27 -15.45 1.33
CA LYS A 550 -25.14 -14.28 0.46
C LYS A 550 -24.40 -14.57 -0.85
N PHE A 551 -23.53 -15.58 -0.90
CA PHE A 551 -22.84 -15.96 -2.14
C PHE A 551 -23.81 -16.52 -3.18
N ALA A 552 -24.74 -17.39 -2.75
CA ALA A 552 -25.81 -17.89 -3.61
C ALA A 552 -26.70 -16.73 -4.10
N ARG A 553 -27.09 -15.82 -3.21
CA ARG A 553 -27.86 -14.62 -3.58
C ARG A 553 -27.14 -13.73 -4.59
N ALA A 554 -25.84 -13.54 -4.44
CA ALA A 554 -25.03 -12.77 -5.39
C ALA A 554 -24.92 -13.47 -6.76
N ALA A 555 -24.87 -14.81 -6.78
CA ALA A 555 -24.88 -15.58 -8.02
C ALA A 555 -26.22 -15.48 -8.74
N LEU A 556 -27.35 -15.43 -8.01
CA LEU A 556 -28.67 -15.15 -8.59
C LEU A 556 -28.71 -13.75 -9.22
N THR A 557 -28.17 -12.73 -8.54
CA THR A 557 -28.06 -11.37 -9.11
C THR A 557 -27.23 -11.34 -10.40
N ALA A 558 -26.17 -12.14 -10.48
CA ALA A 558 -25.39 -12.28 -11.70
C ALA A 558 -26.15 -13.03 -12.80
N ALA A 559 -26.91 -14.08 -12.45
CA ALA A 559 -27.73 -14.84 -13.40
C ALA A 559 -28.76 -13.95 -14.09
N ASP A 560 -29.46 -13.10 -13.33
CA ASP A 560 -30.47 -12.18 -13.86
C ASP A 560 -29.92 -11.20 -14.91
N LEU A 561 -28.61 -10.89 -14.85
CA LEU A 561 -27.95 -9.98 -15.78
C LEU A 561 -27.27 -10.69 -16.95
N LEU A 562 -26.73 -11.89 -16.72
CA LEU A 562 -25.76 -12.51 -17.62
C LEU A 562 -26.27 -13.75 -18.37
N GLU A 563 -27.50 -14.19 -18.10
CA GLU A 563 -28.12 -15.28 -18.86
C GLU A 563 -28.22 -14.93 -20.35
N GLY A 564 -27.81 -15.86 -21.22
CA GLY A 564 -27.68 -15.70 -22.66
C GLY A 564 -26.44 -14.91 -23.14
N THR A 565 -25.58 -14.43 -22.22
CA THR A 565 -24.47 -13.53 -22.61
C THR A 565 -23.18 -14.25 -23.01
N LEU A 566 -22.22 -13.49 -23.53
CA LEU A 566 -20.86 -13.98 -23.83
C LEU A 566 -20.14 -14.53 -22.57
N TYR A 567 -20.41 -13.94 -21.40
CA TYR A 567 -19.78 -14.35 -20.14
C TYR A 567 -20.20 -15.77 -19.75
N GLU A 568 -21.50 -16.07 -19.84
CA GLU A 568 -22.07 -17.40 -19.61
C GLU A 568 -21.38 -18.44 -20.50
N ARG A 569 -21.38 -18.19 -21.82
CA ARG A 569 -20.84 -19.14 -22.80
C ARG A 569 -19.34 -19.38 -22.61
N TYR A 570 -18.56 -18.34 -22.27
CA TYR A 570 -17.11 -18.49 -22.08
C TYR A 570 -16.78 -19.33 -20.84
N TYR A 571 -17.49 -19.09 -19.74
CA TYR A 571 -17.28 -19.83 -18.49
C TYR A 571 -18.09 -21.11 -18.38
N GLY A 572 -18.93 -21.43 -19.37
CA GLY A 572 -19.78 -22.62 -19.38
C GLY A 572 -20.69 -22.65 -18.16
N ILE A 573 -21.36 -21.54 -17.87
CA ILE A 573 -22.22 -21.40 -16.69
C ILE A 573 -23.60 -21.93 -17.02
N ASP A 574 -24.12 -22.84 -16.20
CA ASP A 574 -25.52 -23.24 -16.24
C ASP A 574 -26.28 -22.40 -15.20
N TYR A 575 -26.95 -21.35 -15.66
CA TYR A 575 -27.71 -20.47 -14.76
C TYR A 575 -28.98 -21.11 -14.21
N ALA A 576 -29.52 -22.16 -14.84
CA ALA A 576 -30.63 -22.92 -14.26
C ALA A 576 -30.15 -23.66 -13.00
N ALA A 577 -28.99 -24.32 -13.06
CA ALA A 577 -28.37 -24.95 -11.89
C ALA A 577 -28.00 -23.93 -10.79
N VAL A 578 -27.60 -22.70 -11.16
CA VAL A 578 -27.38 -21.61 -10.19
C VAL A 578 -28.67 -21.21 -9.47
N ARG A 579 -29.80 -21.15 -10.20
CA ARG A 579 -31.12 -20.85 -9.63
C ARG A 579 -31.57 -21.94 -8.67
N GLU A 580 -31.47 -23.21 -9.07
CA GLU A 580 -31.78 -24.36 -8.22
C GLU A 580 -30.94 -24.38 -6.93
N ALA A 581 -29.62 -24.11 -7.04
CA ALA A 581 -28.73 -24.01 -5.89
C ALA A 581 -29.06 -22.82 -4.97
N GLY A 582 -29.68 -21.77 -5.52
CA GLY A 582 -30.12 -20.56 -4.82
C GLY A 582 -31.51 -20.67 -4.17
N ASP A 583 -32.43 -21.45 -4.73
CA ASP A 583 -33.81 -21.59 -4.25
C ASP A 583 -33.91 -22.28 -2.87
N GLY A 584 -32.92 -23.12 -2.52
CA GLY A 584 -32.73 -23.61 -1.16
C GLY A 584 -32.42 -22.51 -0.12
N ALA A 585 -32.10 -21.29 -0.55
CA ALA A 585 -31.94 -20.09 0.29
C ALA A 585 -33.17 -19.17 0.29
N GLY A 586 -34.30 -19.63 -0.27
CA GLY A 586 -35.55 -18.89 -0.42
C GLY A 586 -36.17 -18.40 0.90
N ARG A 587 -36.41 -17.08 0.94
CA ARG A 587 -37.31 -16.29 1.79
C ARG A 587 -38.05 -17.06 2.92
N GLY A 588 -37.38 -17.28 4.06
CA GLY A 588 -38.06 -17.65 5.31
C GLY A 588 -37.40 -18.71 6.19
N ARG A 589 -36.34 -19.42 5.75
CA ARG A 589 -35.68 -20.44 6.56
C ARG A 589 -34.17 -20.20 6.70
N THR A 590 -33.81 -19.35 7.66
CA THR A 590 -32.44 -19.19 8.18
C THR A 590 -32.17 -20.21 9.28
N GLU A 591 -31.99 -21.50 8.95
CA GLU A 591 -31.65 -22.53 9.96
C GLU A 591 -30.35 -23.29 9.65
N GLY A 592 -29.45 -22.71 8.86
CA GLY A 592 -28.08 -23.21 8.72
C GLY A 592 -27.07 -22.08 8.47
N PRO A 593 -25.81 -22.18 8.94
CA PRO A 593 -24.81 -21.13 8.77
C PRO A 593 -24.26 -21.01 7.34
N GLY A 594 -24.48 -22.01 6.46
CA GLY A 594 -23.91 -22.07 5.10
C GLY A 594 -24.92 -22.34 3.97
N SER A 595 -24.42 -22.41 2.73
CA SER A 595 -25.17 -22.72 1.51
C SER A 595 -24.60 -23.99 0.83
N PRO A 596 -25.06 -25.19 1.23
CA PRO A 596 -24.47 -26.45 0.76
C PRO A 596 -24.67 -26.68 -0.75
N GLY A 597 -25.83 -26.30 -1.30
CA GLY A 597 -26.10 -26.42 -2.74
C GLY A 597 -25.13 -25.58 -3.58
N PHE A 598 -24.88 -24.33 -3.19
CA PHE A 598 -23.92 -23.46 -3.86
C PHE A 598 -22.47 -23.96 -3.72
N ALA A 599 -22.10 -24.48 -2.55
CA ALA A 599 -20.79 -25.08 -2.33
C ALA A 599 -20.57 -26.33 -3.21
N ALA A 600 -21.58 -27.19 -3.33
CA ALA A 600 -21.55 -28.37 -4.19
C ALA A 600 -21.40 -27.99 -5.67
N LEU A 601 -22.15 -26.99 -6.14
CA LEU A 601 -22.04 -26.46 -7.50
C LEU A 601 -20.63 -25.93 -7.80
N CYS A 602 -20.05 -25.13 -6.90
CA CYS A 602 -18.69 -24.60 -7.08
C CYS A 602 -17.64 -25.72 -7.09
N THR A 603 -17.81 -26.73 -6.25
CA THR A 603 -16.89 -27.88 -6.16
C THR A 603 -16.95 -28.73 -7.43
N ALA A 604 -18.16 -29.03 -7.93
CA ALA A 604 -18.36 -29.76 -9.18
C ALA A 604 -17.71 -29.03 -10.36
N ARG A 605 -17.96 -27.72 -10.47
CA ARG A 605 -17.36 -26.88 -11.52
C ARG A 605 -15.85 -26.77 -11.44
N ALA A 606 -15.28 -26.84 -10.23
CA ALA A 606 -13.83 -26.81 -10.05
C ALA A 606 -13.15 -28.11 -10.51
N GLY A 607 -13.89 -29.22 -10.62
CA GLY A 607 -13.31 -30.55 -10.88
C GLY A 607 -12.36 -31.00 -9.76
N ALA A 608 -12.46 -30.40 -8.56
CA ALA A 608 -11.61 -30.72 -7.44
C ALA A 608 -12.12 -32.00 -6.76
N VAL A 609 -11.26 -33.02 -6.68
CA VAL A 609 -11.50 -34.20 -5.81
C VAL A 609 -11.51 -33.69 -4.37
N SER A 610 -12.38 -34.25 -3.51
CA SER A 610 -12.78 -33.83 -2.16
C SER A 610 -11.67 -33.70 -1.09
N ASN A 611 -10.44 -33.32 -1.45
CA ASN A 611 -9.35 -33.10 -0.51
C ASN A 611 -9.33 -31.64 -0.05
N LEU A 612 -10.19 -31.32 0.92
CA LEU A 612 -10.42 -30.00 1.54
C LEU A 612 -9.16 -29.37 2.19
N TYR A 613 -8.03 -30.09 2.22
CA TYR A 613 -6.78 -29.66 2.84
C TYR A 613 -5.78 -29.02 1.85
N SER A 614 -6.10 -28.96 0.55
CA SER A 614 -5.21 -28.38 -0.46
C SER A 614 -5.55 -26.92 -0.76
N VAL A 615 -4.62 -25.98 -0.50
CA VAL A 615 -4.78 -24.55 -0.81
C VAL A 615 -5.07 -24.32 -2.31
N PRO A 616 -4.38 -24.98 -3.26
CA PRO A 616 -4.76 -24.91 -4.67
C PRO A 616 -6.19 -25.37 -4.96
N ALA A 617 -6.66 -26.46 -4.35
CA ALA A 617 -8.02 -26.97 -4.55
C ALA A 617 -9.07 -25.98 -4.00
N ASN A 618 -8.85 -25.46 -2.79
CA ASN A 618 -9.69 -24.41 -2.20
C ASN A 618 -9.74 -23.17 -3.09
N GLY A 619 -8.59 -22.75 -3.63
CA GLY A 619 -8.49 -21.64 -4.56
C GLY A 619 -9.30 -21.85 -5.85
N MET A 620 -9.30 -23.07 -6.40
CA MET A 620 -10.13 -23.43 -7.55
C MET A 620 -11.63 -23.34 -7.25
N VAL A 621 -12.07 -23.80 -6.07
CA VAL A 621 -13.49 -23.70 -5.65
C VAL A 621 -13.90 -22.24 -5.43
N ILE A 622 -13.06 -21.44 -4.76
CA ILE A 622 -13.27 -20.00 -4.57
C ILE A 622 -13.34 -19.28 -5.92
N GLU A 623 -12.48 -19.65 -6.86
CA GLU A 623 -12.49 -19.05 -8.21
C GLU A 623 -13.81 -19.30 -8.95
N GLN A 624 -14.42 -20.48 -8.81
CA GLN A 624 -15.75 -20.75 -9.35
C GLN A 624 -16.82 -19.86 -8.70
N ALA A 625 -16.79 -19.69 -7.38
CA ALA A 625 -17.71 -18.77 -6.71
C ALA A 625 -17.53 -17.32 -7.19
N GLN A 626 -16.28 -16.87 -7.41
CA GLN A 626 -16.01 -15.55 -7.96
C GLN A 626 -16.52 -15.38 -9.40
N ILE A 627 -16.46 -16.42 -10.23
CA ILE A 627 -17.04 -16.41 -11.59
C ILE A 627 -18.57 -16.33 -11.51
N LEU A 628 -19.21 -17.21 -10.75
CA LEU A 628 -20.67 -17.27 -10.64
C LEU A 628 -21.28 -15.99 -10.03
N THR A 629 -20.57 -15.35 -9.09
CA THR A 629 -21.02 -14.11 -8.46
C THR A 629 -20.56 -12.85 -9.20
N THR A 630 -19.75 -12.99 -10.25
CA THR A 630 -19.01 -11.90 -10.94
C THR A 630 -18.17 -11.03 -9.98
N HIS A 631 -17.95 -11.52 -8.77
CA HIS A 631 -17.39 -10.81 -7.65
C HIS A 631 -17.90 -9.36 -7.49
N ASN A 632 -19.23 -9.23 -7.41
CA ASN A 632 -19.98 -7.98 -7.22
C ASN A 632 -20.12 -7.07 -8.44
N LEU A 633 -19.54 -7.39 -9.60
CA LEU A 633 -19.71 -6.53 -10.79
C LEU A 633 -21.17 -6.46 -11.24
N ALA A 634 -21.87 -7.60 -11.28
CA ALA A 634 -23.31 -7.62 -11.58
C ALA A 634 -24.11 -6.79 -10.57
N ALA A 635 -23.79 -6.90 -9.27
CA ALA A 635 -24.45 -6.15 -8.21
C ALA A 635 -24.27 -4.62 -8.35
N LEU A 636 -23.13 -4.16 -8.86
CA LEU A 636 -22.89 -2.75 -9.18
C LEU A 636 -23.75 -2.27 -10.35
N VAL A 637 -23.90 -3.09 -11.40
CA VAL A 637 -24.74 -2.75 -12.56
C VAL A 637 -26.22 -2.77 -12.16
N HIS A 638 -26.69 -3.86 -11.56
CA HIS A 638 -28.06 -4.03 -11.11
C HIS A 638 -28.09 -4.78 -9.77
N PRO A 639 -28.76 -4.27 -8.72
CA PRO A 639 -29.73 -3.16 -8.74
C PRO A 639 -29.14 -1.76 -8.48
N ILE A 640 -27.83 -1.60 -8.31
CA ILE A 640 -27.24 -0.30 -7.93
C ILE A 640 -27.34 0.74 -9.04
N GLY A 641 -27.20 0.35 -10.31
CA GLY A 641 -27.32 1.26 -11.45
C GLY A 641 -26.03 2.02 -11.79
N VAL A 642 -24.86 1.40 -11.58
CA VAL A 642 -23.58 1.95 -12.05
C VAL A 642 -23.54 1.94 -13.59
N ASP A 643 -23.33 3.10 -14.19
CA ASP A 643 -23.17 3.28 -15.63
C ASP A 643 -21.95 4.17 -15.93
N PRO A 644 -20.75 3.58 -16.03
CA PRO A 644 -19.50 4.34 -16.14
C PRO A 644 -19.44 5.17 -17.42
N ALA A 645 -19.18 6.47 -17.30
CA ALA A 645 -19.14 7.43 -18.41
C ALA A 645 -18.26 7.03 -19.63
N PRO A 646 -17.10 6.35 -19.48
CA PRO A 646 -16.33 5.87 -20.63
C PRO A 646 -17.03 4.77 -21.46
N GLY A 647 -18.07 4.14 -20.91
CA GLY A 647 -18.80 3.03 -21.50
C GLY A 647 -18.14 1.66 -21.28
N TRP A 648 -18.95 0.60 -21.37
CA TRP A 648 -18.49 -0.79 -21.22
C TRP A 648 -17.41 -1.22 -22.22
N PRO A 649 -17.43 -0.81 -23.52
CA PRO A 649 -16.37 -1.16 -24.46
C PRO A 649 -15.00 -0.65 -24.02
N GLU A 650 -14.92 0.58 -23.50
CA GLU A 650 -13.66 1.17 -23.04
C GLU A 650 -13.17 0.51 -21.75
N LEU A 651 -14.05 0.16 -20.82
CA LEU A 651 -13.67 -0.60 -19.63
C LEU A 651 -13.12 -1.99 -20.00
N ALA A 652 -13.71 -2.67 -20.98
CA ALA A 652 -13.18 -3.93 -21.49
C ALA A 652 -11.76 -3.76 -22.05
N ARG A 653 -11.50 -2.70 -22.83
CA ARG A 653 -10.15 -2.39 -23.36
C ARG A 653 -9.14 -2.17 -22.24
N ARG A 654 -9.46 -1.34 -21.25
CA ARG A 654 -8.57 -1.03 -20.11
C ARG A 654 -8.31 -2.25 -19.22
N ALA A 655 -9.33 -3.07 -18.98
CA ALA A 655 -9.19 -4.34 -18.28
C ALA A 655 -8.21 -5.27 -19.03
N PHE A 656 -8.33 -5.36 -20.35
CA PHE A 656 -7.42 -6.16 -21.17
C PHE A 656 -5.99 -5.62 -21.20
N THR A 657 -5.78 -4.31 -21.24
CA THR A 657 -4.44 -3.71 -21.09
C THR A 657 -3.80 -4.13 -19.77
N THR A 658 -4.59 -4.30 -18.70
CA THR A 658 -4.11 -4.85 -17.42
C THR A 658 -3.69 -6.31 -17.56
N VAL A 659 -4.44 -7.14 -18.30
CA VAL A 659 -4.05 -8.53 -18.62
C VAL A 659 -2.70 -8.57 -19.31
N CYS A 660 -2.49 -7.77 -20.37
CA CYS A 660 -1.23 -7.72 -21.10
C CYS A 660 -0.06 -7.27 -20.21
N ARG A 661 -0.25 -6.23 -19.39
CA ARG A 661 0.75 -5.75 -18.42
C ARG A 661 1.15 -6.84 -17.43
N LEU A 662 0.19 -7.57 -16.88
CA LEU A 662 0.46 -8.66 -15.92
C LEU A 662 1.12 -9.86 -16.61
N ALA A 663 0.69 -10.22 -17.82
CA ALA A 663 1.28 -11.29 -18.62
C ALA A 663 2.76 -11.01 -18.99
N GLY A 664 3.13 -9.75 -19.23
CA GLY A 664 4.53 -9.34 -19.42
C GLY A 664 5.37 -9.50 -18.15
N ARG A 665 4.82 -9.14 -16.98
CA ARG A 665 5.53 -9.27 -15.69
C ARG A 665 5.90 -10.71 -15.35
N LEU A 666 5.12 -11.70 -15.80
CA LEU A 666 5.34 -13.12 -15.51
C LEU A 666 6.72 -13.65 -15.97
N GLN A 667 7.42 -12.99 -16.92
CA GLN A 667 8.73 -13.44 -17.38
C GLN A 667 9.83 -13.34 -16.30
N HIS A 668 9.73 -12.33 -15.44
CA HIS A 668 10.76 -12.02 -14.44
C HIS A 668 10.21 -12.04 -13.01
N ASP A 669 9.03 -12.61 -12.83
CA ASP A 669 8.39 -12.69 -11.52
C ASP A 669 8.91 -13.93 -10.76
N PRO A 670 9.64 -13.75 -9.63
CA PRO A 670 10.10 -14.86 -8.82
C PRO A 670 8.95 -15.59 -8.12
N ARG A 671 7.73 -15.01 -8.06
CA ARG A 671 6.53 -15.59 -7.43
C ARG A 671 5.30 -15.38 -8.32
N PRO A 672 5.26 -16.05 -9.49
CA PRO A 672 4.35 -15.69 -10.58
C PRO A 672 2.88 -16.04 -10.34
N LEU A 673 2.56 -16.95 -9.41
CA LEU A 673 1.19 -17.43 -9.20
C LEU A 673 0.21 -16.34 -8.78
N GLY A 674 0.65 -15.37 -7.97
CA GLY A 674 -0.17 -14.21 -7.62
C GLY A 674 -0.48 -13.34 -8.84
N THR A 675 0.53 -13.09 -9.67
CA THR A 675 0.38 -12.34 -10.93
C THR A 675 -0.51 -13.07 -11.93
N VAL A 676 -0.48 -14.41 -11.99
CA VAL A 676 -1.42 -15.22 -12.79
C VAL A 676 -2.85 -15.05 -12.30
N LYS A 677 -3.07 -15.13 -10.98
CA LYS A 677 -4.40 -14.90 -10.36
C LYS A 677 -4.92 -13.52 -10.74
N ASP A 678 -4.12 -12.48 -10.60
CA ASP A 678 -4.51 -11.11 -10.92
C ASP A 678 -4.77 -10.92 -12.43
N ALA A 679 -4.03 -11.60 -13.29
CA ALA A 679 -4.27 -11.58 -14.74
C ALA A 679 -5.60 -12.26 -15.11
N ALA A 680 -5.93 -13.39 -14.45
CA ALA A 680 -7.23 -14.03 -14.60
C ALA A 680 -8.37 -13.15 -14.07
N TYR A 681 -8.13 -12.35 -13.02
CA TYR A 681 -9.10 -11.38 -12.51
C TYR A 681 -9.38 -10.31 -13.55
N ALA A 682 -8.34 -9.68 -14.10
CA ALA A 682 -8.48 -8.68 -15.15
C ALA A 682 -9.16 -9.24 -16.41
N TRP A 683 -8.88 -10.50 -16.76
CA TRP A 683 -9.54 -11.19 -17.87
C TRP A 683 -11.04 -11.41 -17.62
N ARG A 684 -11.42 -11.83 -16.41
CA ARG A 684 -12.84 -11.94 -16.02
C ARG A 684 -13.57 -10.61 -16.15
N GLN A 685 -12.96 -9.50 -15.75
CA GLN A 685 -13.58 -8.18 -15.88
C GLN A 685 -13.69 -7.76 -17.35
N THR A 686 -12.66 -8.04 -18.15
CA THR A 686 -12.69 -7.84 -19.61
C THR A 686 -13.91 -8.51 -20.22
N LEU A 687 -14.13 -9.79 -19.90
CA LEU A 687 -15.28 -10.56 -20.41
C LEU A 687 -16.61 -10.06 -19.85
N PHE A 688 -16.66 -9.65 -18.58
CA PHE A 688 -17.88 -9.11 -17.97
C PHE A 688 -18.30 -7.82 -18.68
N PHE A 689 -17.39 -6.85 -18.86
CA PHE A 689 -17.71 -5.61 -19.56
C PHE A 689 -18.08 -5.86 -21.03
N LEU A 690 -17.39 -6.79 -21.69
CA LEU A 690 -17.72 -7.18 -23.07
C LEU A 690 -19.12 -7.81 -23.17
N ALA A 691 -19.55 -8.58 -22.17
CA ALA A 691 -20.87 -9.18 -22.12
C ALA A 691 -22.01 -8.16 -21.98
N LEU A 692 -21.73 -6.96 -21.46
CA LEU A 692 -22.67 -5.83 -21.38
C LEU A 692 -22.74 -4.99 -22.67
N CYS A 693 -21.87 -5.27 -23.65
CA CYS A 693 -21.84 -4.57 -24.93
C CYS A 693 -22.81 -5.20 -25.93
N GLY A 694 -23.26 -4.41 -26.92
CA GLY A 694 -23.97 -4.93 -28.10
C GLY A 694 -23.04 -5.75 -29.00
N LEU A 695 -23.61 -6.56 -29.92
CA LEU A 695 -22.84 -7.48 -30.77
C LEU A 695 -21.77 -6.77 -31.63
N GLU A 696 -22.10 -5.59 -32.17
CA GLU A 696 -21.15 -4.79 -32.97
C GLU A 696 -19.92 -4.40 -32.15
N ASP A 697 -20.13 -3.85 -30.95
CA ASP A 697 -19.05 -3.53 -30.01
C ASP A 697 -18.28 -4.77 -29.57
N GLN A 698 -18.96 -5.90 -29.36
CA GLN A 698 -18.30 -7.16 -29.00
C GLN A 698 -17.31 -7.61 -30.08
N ILE A 699 -17.70 -7.50 -31.35
CA ILE A 699 -16.83 -7.80 -32.50
C ILE A 699 -15.68 -6.80 -32.56
N ALA A 700 -15.96 -5.50 -32.48
CA ALA A 700 -14.96 -4.43 -32.59
C ALA A 700 -13.91 -4.49 -31.46
N VAL A 701 -14.34 -4.69 -30.21
CA VAL A 701 -13.45 -4.84 -29.06
C VAL A 701 -12.65 -6.15 -29.15
N THR A 702 -13.25 -7.25 -29.58
CA THR A 702 -12.54 -8.53 -29.75
C THR A 702 -11.47 -8.45 -30.85
N ALA A 703 -11.72 -7.72 -31.94
CA ALA A 703 -10.71 -7.44 -32.96
C ALA A 703 -9.57 -6.59 -32.38
N TRP A 704 -9.89 -5.51 -31.67
CA TRP A 704 -8.90 -4.67 -31.00
C TRP A 704 -8.05 -5.44 -29.98
N ILE A 705 -8.64 -6.34 -29.19
CA ILE A 705 -7.93 -7.19 -28.21
C ILE A 705 -6.83 -8.00 -28.90
N GLN A 706 -7.08 -8.50 -30.11
CA GLN A 706 -6.09 -9.26 -30.86
C GLN A 706 -4.94 -8.39 -31.35
N ASP A 707 -5.25 -7.20 -31.87
CA ASP A 707 -4.23 -6.27 -32.35
C ASP A 707 -3.41 -5.72 -31.20
N GLU A 708 -4.03 -5.43 -30.05
CA GLU A 708 -3.33 -4.98 -28.85
C GLU A 708 -2.39 -6.05 -28.32
N ALA A 709 -2.82 -7.32 -28.26
CA ALA A 709 -1.95 -8.42 -27.86
C ALA A 709 -0.69 -8.51 -28.74
N ARG A 710 -0.82 -8.31 -30.06
CA ARG A 710 0.30 -8.34 -31.02
C ARG A 710 1.29 -7.18 -30.87
N ARG A 711 0.90 -6.07 -30.22
CA ARG A 711 1.81 -4.93 -29.95
C ARG A 711 2.77 -5.20 -28.79
N HIS A 712 2.50 -6.22 -27.98
CA HIS A 712 3.37 -6.63 -26.89
C HIS A 712 4.45 -7.62 -27.35
N PRO A 713 5.55 -7.78 -26.59
CA PRO A 713 6.61 -8.73 -26.93
C PRO A 713 6.08 -10.17 -27.13
N ASP A 714 6.74 -10.96 -27.97
CA ASP A 714 6.29 -12.30 -28.39
C ASP A 714 5.89 -13.24 -27.24
N HIS A 715 6.58 -13.16 -26.10
CA HIS A 715 6.26 -13.98 -24.94
C HIS A 715 4.89 -13.66 -24.33
N VAL A 716 4.42 -12.41 -24.42
CA VAL A 716 3.08 -12.00 -23.97
C VAL A 716 2.04 -12.56 -24.94
N THR A 717 2.26 -12.35 -26.24
CA THR A 717 1.39 -12.85 -27.31
C THR A 717 1.22 -14.37 -27.23
N ALA A 718 2.32 -15.11 -27.08
CA ALA A 718 2.32 -16.57 -26.97
C ALA A 718 1.54 -17.05 -25.73
N ARG A 719 1.70 -16.39 -24.58
CA ARG A 719 0.97 -16.74 -23.35
C ARG A 719 -0.54 -16.51 -23.47
N LEU A 720 -0.95 -15.43 -24.14
CA LEU A 720 -2.36 -15.05 -24.27
C LEU A 720 -3.06 -15.73 -25.46
N ALA A 721 -2.33 -16.22 -26.46
CA ALA A 721 -2.90 -16.84 -27.65
C ALA A 721 -3.98 -17.91 -27.35
N PRO A 722 -3.80 -18.83 -26.38
CA PRO A 722 -4.84 -19.81 -26.04
C PRO A 722 -6.14 -19.20 -25.54
N VAL A 723 -6.02 -18.13 -24.74
CA VAL A 723 -7.15 -17.41 -24.14
C VAL A 723 -7.94 -16.67 -25.22
N LEU A 724 -7.22 -16.02 -26.14
CA LEU A 724 -7.79 -15.29 -27.26
C LEU A 724 -8.46 -16.22 -28.28
N ALA A 725 -7.90 -17.41 -28.51
CA ALA A 725 -8.54 -18.44 -29.32
C ALA A 725 -9.85 -18.92 -28.68
N GLY A 726 -9.88 -19.08 -27.35
CA GLY A 726 -11.10 -19.39 -26.61
C GLY A 726 -12.18 -18.32 -26.76
N LEU A 727 -11.82 -17.03 -26.61
CA LEU A 727 -12.77 -15.92 -26.78
C LEU A 727 -13.39 -15.92 -28.19
N ARG A 728 -12.57 -16.04 -29.25
CA ARG A 728 -13.08 -16.09 -30.63
C ARG A 728 -14.04 -17.25 -30.86
N HIS A 729 -13.68 -18.43 -30.37
CA HIS A 729 -14.51 -19.63 -30.53
C HIS A 729 -15.90 -19.44 -29.90
N VAL A 730 -15.95 -18.86 -28.72
CA VAL A 730 -17.21 -18.59 -28.00
C VAL A 730 -18.02 -17.47 -28.66
N LEU A 731 -17.36 -16.45 -29.22
CA LEU A 731 -18.02 -15.35 -29.91
C LEU A 731 -18.80 -15.83 -31.14
N VAL A 732 -18.30 -16.85 -31.85
CA VAL A 732 -18.99 -17.47 -33.01
C VAL A 732 -19.97 -18.58 -32.61
N GLY A 733 -20.28 -18.74 -31.32
CA GLY A 733 -21.26 -19.70 -30.81
C GLY A 733 -20.71 -21.06 -30.39
N GLY A 734 -19.38 -21.25 -30.40
CA GLY A 734 -18.74 -22.48 -29.95
C GLY A 734 -18.71 -22.63 -28.41
N SER A 735 -18.62 -23.88 -27.93
CA SER A 735 -18.44 -24.20 -26.50
C SER A 735 -17.01 -24.65 -26.20
N LEU A 736 -16.53 -24.33 -24.99
CA LEU A 736 -15.23 -24.78 -24.48
C LEU A 736 -15.33 -26.12 -23.71
N ASP A 737 -16.53 -26.57 -23.32
CA ASP A 737 -16.72 -27.76 -22.48
C ASP A 737 -17.04 -29.06 -23.29
N GLY A 738 -16.95 -29.01 -24.63
CA GLY A 738 -17.40 -30.10 -25.52
C GLY A 738 -16.61 -30.28 -26.82
N GLY A 739 -15.29 -30.09 -26.80
CA GLY A 739 -14.44 -30.22 -27.99
C GLY A 739 -13.91 -28.88 -28.51
N ALA A 740 -13.32 -28.07 -27.62
CA ALA A 740 -12.66 -26.83 -28.00
C ALA A 740 -11.57 -27.08 -29.06
N PRO A 741 -11.37 -26.17 -30.04
CA PRO A 741 -10.33 -26.32 -31.04
C PRO A 741 -8.94 -26.42 -30.37
N PRO A 742 -7.99 -27.16 -30.98
CA PRO A 742 -6.65 -27.30 -30.44
C PRO A 742 -6.03 -25.94 -30.11
N GLY A 743 -5.65 -25.75 -28.85
CA GLY A 743 -5.04 -24.52 -28.36
C GLY A 743 -6.02 -23.50 -27.76
N ALA A 744 -7.34 -23.63 -27.89
CA ALA A 744 -8.28 -22.75 -27.16
C ALA A 744 -8.38 -23.15 -25.68
N ARG A 745 -8.28 -22.18 -24.78
CA ARG A 745 -8.37 -22.41 -23.33
C ARG A 745 -9.21 -21.36 -22.61
N ARG A 746 -9.96 -21.82 -21.62
CA ARG A 746 -10.56 -20.96 -20.58
C ARG A 746 -9.46 -20.47 -19.65
N PHE A 747 -9.41 -19.16 -19.41
CA PHE A 747 -8.43 -18.61 -18.47
C PHE A 747 -8.99 -18.61 -17.04
N LEU A 748 -8.36 -19.45 -16.20
CA LEU A 748 -8.51 -19.54 -14.75
C LEU A 748 -7.17 -19.19 -14.12
N GLY A 749 -7.19 -18.63 -12.91
CA GLY A 749 -6.01 -18.22 -12.15
C GLY A 749 -5.47 -19.32 -11.23
N TRP A 750 -6.30 -20.30 -10.88
CA TRP A 750 -5.92 -21.45 -10.06
C TRP A 750 -5.82 -22.73 -10.89
N CYS A 751 -4.90 -23.62 -10.49
CA CYS A 751 -4.76 -24.95 -11.08
C CYS A 751 -4.34 -25.98 -10.02
N GLY A 752 -4.80 -27.22 -10.18
CA GLY A 752 -4.41 -28.33 -9.31
C GLY A 752 -3.04 -28.94 -9.63
N GLY A 753 -2.46 -28.61 -10.79
CA GLY A 753 -1.14 -29.10 -11.22
C GLY A 753 0.03 -28.34 -10.59
N LEU A 754 1.23 -28.94 -10.64
CA LEU A 754 2.47 -28.37 -10.09
C LEU A 754 2.89 -27.04 -10.75
N ARG A 755 2.44 -26.78 -11.99
CA ARG A 755 2.72 -25.54 -12.73
C ARG A 755 1.49 -25.10 -13.52
N HIS A 756 1.22 -23.79 -13.49
CA HIS A 756 0.17 -23.19 -14.31
C HIS A 756 0.59 -23.13 -15.78
N TRP A 757 -0.27 -23.55 -16.70
CA TRP A 757 0.04 -23.66 -18.13
C TRP A 757 0.51 -22.34 -18.76
N ILE A 758 0.05 -21.19 -18.26
CA ILE A 758 0.48 -19.87 -18.76
C ILE A 758 1.96 -19.55 -18.46
N LEU A 759 2.61 -20.28 -17.54
CA LEU A 759 4.01 -20.08 -17.17
C LEU A 759 4.97 -20.88 -18.06
N ALA A 760 4.47 -21.93 -18.70
CA ALA A 760 5.19 -22.74 -19.67
C ALA A 760 4.39 -22.68 -20.98
N PRO A 761 4.59 -21.62 -21.80
CA PRO A 761 4.01 -21.61 -23.13
C PRO A 761 4.66 -22.78 -23.89
N ASP A 762 3.98 -23.92 -23.93
CA ASP A 762 4.49 -25.11 -24.59
C ASP A 762 4.86 -24.77 -26.03
N TYR A 763 6.05 -25.24 -26.38
CA TYR A 763 6.71 -25.28 -27.67
C TYR A 763 5.75 -25.30 -28.88
N SER A 764 5.94 -24.37 -29.82
CA SER A 764 5.28 -24.37 -31.14
C SER A 764 5.35 -25.76 -31.79
N PRO A 765 4.29 -26.27 -32.43
CA PRO A 765 4.42 -27.46 -33.26
C PRO A 765 5.41 -27.14 -34.38
N ARG A 766 6.56 -27.80 -34.38
CA ARG A 766 7.44 -27.83 -35.55
C ARG A 766 6.67 -28.54 -36.66
N THR A 767 6.36 -27.80 -37.70
CA THR A 767 6.07 -28.33 -39.04
C THR A 767 7.06 -29.43 -39.39
N ARG A 768 6.53 -30.64 -39.62
CA ARG A 768 6.93 -31.52 -40.71
C ARG A 768 5.68 -31.96 -41.44
#